data_AF-A0AA47P028-F1
#
_entry.id   AF-A0AA47P028-F1
#
_cell.length_a   1.000
_cell.length_b   1.000
_cell.length_c   1.000
_cell.angle_alpha   90.00
_cell.angle_beta   90.00
_cell.angle_gamma   90.00
#
_symmetry.space_group_name_H-M   'P 1'
#
loop_
_entity.id
_entity.type
_entity.pdbx_description
1 polymer ?
#
loop_
_entity_poly.entity_id
_entity_poly.type
_entity_poly.pdbx_seq_one_letter_code
_entity_poly.pdbx_strand_id
1 'polypeptide(L)'
;MEDVNSSTDVAIEVEVTTGVELPQPPSPAVERRLPEHRPHVKWPGSSDKKLWETVNTDLTVTLLKLRGTLEKKMEKMADIIYEYGAMRFGVQEAKVRKGVPTPPVSRRQQEIKRLIQERRQLRKQWKKASEEEKEGIEALQDDVKTRLASLRRAENLRKRRRKKEQTRTRFYKNPYKFLGSLFTKEKSGTLKTTKKDMEEHLRATNLDSKRHEQLVPISTVENMERKVTCYLKKWLGVPQCLTTISLYGDGVLKLPLTSLTEEFKCAKTRVQMTLHESRDPVVSNNAPNLATGRKWKPEVAVQEATAALRHADIVGHVQQGRGGFGLTPSRPTWNKATAPERRKMVVQEVRHQEEAARQAKAVSLSKQGQWTRWDSVERRKISWKDLWAMEVRRLSFSIRATYDVLPTPVNLHQWYGEDPNCALCSMPANLRHIFTGCKTSLTQGRYTWRHNQVLKSLASAIEDKRTATNSIPPPAAPYPPRTTFVREGARPPKIVSTPSERDQLRLARDWQMLVDVGRQLVFPPEIAVTTLRPDMVLWSHTLKKVFIIELTVPWEDSIDEAYERKHLRYADLAAEARGSGWKTEVRPVEVGCRGFVATSTTKLLRDLGVKGQSLRLAIRAVSEAAEGSSQWLWMKRADPSWGPK
;
A
#
# COMPACT_ATOMS: atom_id res chain seq x y z
N MET A 1 0.84 56.97 -41.79
CA MET A 1 0.36 58.16 -41.07
C MET A 1 1.50 58.58 -40.19
N GLU A 2 2.03 59.77 -40.53
CA GLU A 2 3.06 60.55 -39.84
C GLU A 2 4.49 60.02 -39.87
N ASP A 3 5.18 60.48 -40.92
CA ASP A 3 6.58 60.91 -40.92
C ASP A 3 6.92 61.80 -39.70
N VAL A 4 8.20 61.94 -39.38
CA VAL A 4 8.89 63.24 -39.30
C VAL A 4 10.35 63.08 -38.82
N ASN A 5 11.24 63.61 -39.67
CA ASN A 5 12.57 64.21 -39.47
C ASN A 5 13.75 63.37 -38.96
N SER A 6 14.83 63.19 -39.73
CA SER A 6 15.69 64.18 -40.43
C SER A 6 16.47 65.08 -39.48
N SER A 7 17.79 64.91 -39.49
CA SER A 7 18.81 65.97 -39.72
C SER A 7 20.17 65.42 -39.26
N THR A 8 21.15 65.20 -40.16
CA THR A 8 22.07 66.20 -40.76
C THR A 8 22.93 66.85 -39.67
N ASP A 9 24.26 66.96 -39.72
CA ASP A 9 25.20 67.23 -40.83
C ASP A 9 26.63 66.98 -40.28
N VAL A 10 27.58 66.45 -41.07
CA VAL A 10 28.67 67.17 -41.80
C VAL A 10 29.69 67.78 -40.82
N ALA A 11 31.00 67.47 -40.88
CA ALA A 11 31.94 68.00 -41.88
C ALA A 11 33.32 67.33 -41.65
N ILE A 12 34.01 66.78 -42.67
CA ILE A 12 34.91 67.44 -43.66
C ILE A 12 36.38 67.46 -43.18
N GLU A 13 37.18 66.57 -43.78
CA GLU A 13 38.47 66.84 -44.48
C GLU A 13 39.68 66.84 -43.52
N VAL A 14 40.93 66.54 -43.87
CA VAL A 14 41.79 66.74 -45.05
C VAL A 14 42.90 65.65 -44.90
N GLU A 15 43.17 64.78 -45.88
CA GLU A 15 44.34 64.87 -46.79
C GLU A 15 45.71 64.91 -46.04
N VAL A 16 46.69 64.02 -46.22
CA VAL A 16 47.68 64.01 -47.32
C VAL A 16 48.72 62.90 -47.03
N THR A 17 49.20 62.29 -48.12
CA THR A 17 50.44 61.53 -48.39
C THR A 17 51.52 61.44 -47.29
N THR A 18 52.19 60.30 -47.09
CA THR A 18 53.41 59.90 -47.84
C THR A 18 53.88 58.57 -47.22
N GLY A 19 54.47 57.66 -47.99
CA GLY A 19 55.92 57.58 -48.00
C GLY A 19 56.39 56.31 -47.30
N VAL A 20 56.92 55.39 -48.11
CA VAL A 20 57.57 54.15 -47.70
C VAL A 20 58.78 54.45 -46.82
N GLU A 21 58.90 53.80 -45.65
CA GLU A 21 60.19 53.65 -44.98
C GLU A 21 60.31 52.24 -44.38
N LEU A 22 61.27 51.49 -44.93
CA LEU A 22 61.78 50.22 -44.39
C LEU A 22 62.64 50.50 -43.15
N PRO A 23 62.40 49.83 -42.02
CA PRO A 23 63.43 49.68 -41.00
C PRO A 23 64.08 48.29 -41.07
N GLN A 24 65.40 48.38 -41.24
CA GLN A 24 66.52 47.44 -41.16
C GLN A 24 66.40 46.12 -40.34
N PRO A 25 67.20 45.08 -40.69
CA PRO A 25 67.33 43.83 -39.92
C PRO A 25 68.16 44.01 -38.62
N PRO A 26 68.13 43.04 -37.69
CA PRO A 26 68.10 43.29 -36.25
C PRO A 26 69.48 43.36 -35.57
N SER A 27 69.55 44.11 -34.47
CA SER A 27 70.63 44.08 -33.47
C SER A 27 70.50 42.84 -32.56
N PRO A 28 71.60 42.36 -31.93
CA PRO A 28 71.72 40.98 -31.48
C PRO A 28 70.94 40.65 -30.20
N ALA A 29 70.63 39.37 -30.10
CA ALA A 29 69.85 38.72 -29.06
C ALA A 29 70.32 39.06 -27.63
N VAL A 30 69.45 39.72 -26.88
CA VAL A 30 69.43 39.58 -25.41
C VAL A 30 68.62 38.33 -25.11
N GLU A 31 69.29 37.30 -24.61
CA GLU A 31 68.71 36.01 -24.23
C GLU A 31 67.78 36.19 -23.02
N ARG A 32 66.52 36.55 -23.28
CA ARG A 32 65.46 36.51 -22.26
C ARG A 32 64.92 35.08 -22.21
N ARG A 33 65.27 34.34 -21.16
CA ARG A 33 64.52 33.12 -20.82
C ARG A 33 63.07 33.52 -20.54
N LEU A 34 62.16 33.07 -21.41
CA LEU A 34 60.72 33.34 -21.28
C LEU A 34 60.13 32.55 -20.09
N PRO A 35 59.16 33.11 -19.36
CA PRO A 35 58.61 32.50 -18.14
C PRO A 35 57.88 31.16 -18.42
N GLU A 36 57.91 30.25 -17.44
CA GLU A 36 57.38 28.87 -17.50
C GLU A 36 55.89 28.76 -17.89
N HIS A 37 55.12 29.85 -17.81
CA HIS A 37 53.71 29.88 -18.19
C HIS A 37 53.44 30.90 -19.30
N ARG A 38 53.15 30.40 -20.51
CA ARG A 38 52.80 31.20 -21.68
C ARG A 38 51.29 31.48 -21.72
N PRO A 39 50.82 32.74 -21.72
CA PRO A 39 49.41 33.03 -21.89
C PRO A 39 48.93 32.67 -23.31
N HIS A 40 47.65 32.29 -23.45
CA HIS A 40 47.18 31.64 -24.68
C HIS A 40 47.11 32.63 -25.85
N VAL A 41 47.77 32.32 -26.97
CA VAL A 41 47.70 33.13 -28.21
C VAL A 41 46.32 32.97 -28.85
N LYS A 42 45.75 34.06 -29.39
CA LYS A 42 44.44 34.01 -30.08
C LYS A 42 44.58 33.56 -31.53
N TRP A 43 44.91 32.28 -31.74
CA TRP A 43 45.02 31.73 -33.10
C TRP A 43 43.73 31.88 -33.92
N PRO A 44 43.82 32.02 -35.26
CA PRO A 44 42.67 32.05 -36.15
C PRO A 44 41.80 30.79 -36.01
N GLY A 45 40.50 30.90 -36.33
CA GLY A 45 39.62 29.75 -36.37
C GLY A 45 40.11 28.71 -37.39
N SER A 46 39.89 27.43 -37.13
CA SER A 46 40.32 26.35 -38.04
C SER A 46 39.67 26.42 -39.43
N SER A 47 38.59 27.19 -39.56
CA SER A 47 37.86 27.45 -40.81
C SER A 47 38.54 28.48 -41.72
N ASP A 48 39.42 29.35 -41.19
CA ASP A 48 40.02 30.46 -41.94
C ASP A 48 41.26 30.02 -42.72
N LYS A 49 41.06 29.20 -43.75
CA LYS A 49 42.13 28.58 -44.55
C LYS A 49 43.14 29.59 -45.12
N LYS A 50 42.68 30.73 -45.64
CA LYS A 50 43.55 31.78 -46.21
C LYS A 50 44.50 32.38 -45.18
N LEU A 51 44.03 32.61 -43.95
CA LEU A 51 44.86 33.14 -42.87
C LEU A 51 45.90 32.11 -42.41
N TRP A 52 45.53 30.83 -42.34
CA TRP A 52 46.46 29.75 -42.01
C TRP A 52 47.52 29.53 -43.10
N GLU A 53 47.18 29.71 -44.38
CA GLU A 53 48.14 29.66 -45.49
C GLU A 53 49.17 30.79 -45.40
N THR A 54 48.74 32.02 -45.09
CA THR A 54 49.67 33.15 -44.85
C THR A 54 50.57 32.89 -43.64
N VAL A 55 50.00 32.39 -42.54
CA VAL A 55 50.76 32.02 -41.33
C VAL A 55 51.80 30.94 -41.61
N ASN A 56 51.44 29.91 -42.37
CA ASN A 56 52.36 28.86 -42.75
C ASN A 56 53.49 29.39 -43.64
N THR A 57 53.18 30.25 -44.60
CA THR A 57 54.18 30.83 -45.50
C THR A 57 55.20 31.68 -44.73
N ASP A 58 54.72 32.57 -43.86
CA ASP A 58 55.56 33.48 -43.08
C ASP A 58 56.41 32.74 -42.03
N LEU A 59 55.84 31.73 -41.37
CA LEU A 59 56.58 30.87 -40.45
C LEU A 59 57.62 30.01 -41.19
N THR A 60 57.30 29.49 -42.38
CA THR A 60 58.24 28.70 -43.17
C THR A 60 59.46 29.54 -43.56
N VAL A 61 59.26 30.78 -44.02
CA VAL A 61 60.35 31.71 -44.35
C VAL A 61 61.19 32.06 -43.11
N THR A 62 60.55 32.25 -41.96
CA THR A 62 61.22 32.60 -40.70
C THR A 62 62.04 31.44 -40.14
N LEU A 63 61.50 30.21 -40.22
CA LEU A 63 62.15 29.00 -39.71
C LEU A 63 63.28 28.50 -40.62
N LEU A 64 63.20 28.74 -41.93
CA LEU A 64 64.28 28.42 -42.88
C LEU A 64 65.57 29.23 -42.64
N LYS A 65 65.46 30.41 -42.02
CA LYS A 65 66.61 31.27 -41.68
C LYS A 65 67.41 30.80 -40.46
N LEU A 66 66.95 29.76 -39.75
CA LEU A 66 67.62 29.23 -38.56
C LEU A 66 68.84 28.34 -38.92
N ARG A 67 70.02 28.67 -38.40
CA ARG A 67 71.25 27.87 -38.50
C ARG A 67 71.58 27.21 -37.17
N GLY A 68 72.01 25.94 -37.18
CA GLY A 68 72.34 25.15 -35.99
C GLY A 68 71.99 23.67 -36.11
N THR A 69 72.24 22.90 -35.05
CA THR A 69 71.87 21.48 -34.93
C THR A 69 70.34 21.30 -34.85
N LEU A 70 69.83 20.12 -35.25
CA LEU A 70 68.40 19.83 -35.34
C LEU A 70 67.65 20.07 -34.02
N GLU A 71 68.24 19.64 -32.89
CA GLU A 71 67.66 19.82 -31.55
C GLU A 71 67.49 21.30 -31.18
N LYS A 72 68.51 22.13 -31.41
CA LYS A 72 68.45 23.57 -31.15
C LYS A 72 67.44 24.29 -32.05
N LYS A 73 67.20 23.77 -33.27
CA LYS A 73 66.15 24.28 -34.16
C LYS A 73 64.76 23.94 -33.63
N MET A 74 64.55 22.72 -33.11
CA MET A 74 63.26 22.31 -32.56
C MET A 74 62.91 23.07 -31.27
N GLU A 75 63.88 23.30 -30.39
CA GLU A 75 63.69 24.13 -29.18
C GLU A 75 63.26 25.56 -29.55
N LYS A 76 63.97 26.20 -30.47
CA LYS A 76 63.68 27.59 -30.88
C LYS A 76 62.42 27.71 -31.74
N MET A 77 62.02 26.65 -32.45
CA MET A 77 60.83 26.65 -33.30
C MET A 77 59.56 26.91 -32.50
N ALA A 78 59.43 26.30 -31.32
CA ALA A 78 58.26 26.52 -30.45
C ALA A 78 58.16 27.98 -29.97
N ASP A 79 59.30 28.61 -29.70
CA ASP A 79 59.39 30.01 -29.25
C ASP A 79 59.05 30.97 -30.38
N ILE A 80 59.60 30.74 -31.56
CA ILE A 80 59.35 31.56 -32.75
C ILE A 80 57.89 31.48 -33.18
N ILE A 81 57.29 30.28 -33.17
CA ILE A 81 55.87 30.11 -33.51
C ILE A 81 54.99 30.84 -32.47
N TYR A 82 55.34 30.76 -31.20
CA TYR A 82 54.61 31.45 -30.14
C TYR A 82 54.76 32.97 -30.24
N GLU A 83 55.97 33.51 -30.43
CA GLU A 83 56.23 34.94 -30.60
C GLU A 83 55.55 35.51 -31.83
N TYR A 84 55.63 34.81 -32.97
CA TYR A 84 54.91 35.17 -34.18
C TYR A 84 53.40 35.23 -33.96
N GLY A 85 52.84 34.21 -33.30
CA GLY A 85 51.42 34.17 -32.96
C GLY A 85 51.02 35.29 -31.99
N ALA A 86 51.84 35.55 -30.97
CA ALA A 86 51.60 36.59 -29.97
C ALA A 86 51.68 38.00 -30.56
N MET A 87 52.64 38.26 -31.46
CA MET A 87 52.77 39.55 -32.15
C MET A 87 51.64 39.78 -33.15
N ARG A 88 51.26 38.76 -33.93
CA ARG A 88 50.30 38.93 -35.02
C ARG A 88 48.85 38.87 -34.58
N PHE A 89 48.53 38.01 -33.62
CA PHE A 89 47.14 37.77 -33.19
C PHE A 89 46.85 38.19 -31.75
N GLY A 90 47.88 38.64 -31.02
CA GLY A 90 47.75 39.04 -29.63
C GLY A 90 47.57 37.86 -28.68
N VAL A 91 47.75 38.15 -27.40
CA VAL A 91 47.65 37.16 -26.33
C VAL A 91 46.39 37.38 -25.50
N GLN A 92 45.77 36.31 -25.03
CA GLN A 92 44.60 36.37 -24.17
C GLN A 92 45.02 36.78 -22.75
N GLU A 93 44.55 37.94 -22.29
CA GLU A 93 44.80 38.39 -20.92
C GLU A 93 44.21 37.40 -19.91
N ALA A 94 45.01 37.01 -18.93
CA ALA A 94 44.60 36.08 -17.89
C ALA A 94 43.46 36.71 -17.07
N LYS A 95 42.25 36.16 -17.22
CA LYS A 95 41.12 36.54 -16.35
C LYS A 95 41.49 36.25 -14.90
N VAL A 96 41.70 37.30 -14.10
CA VAL A 96 41.80 37.20 -12.65
C VAL A 96 40.55 36.49 -12.14
N ARG A 97 40.69 35.23 -11.73
CA ARG A 97 39.61 34.50 -11.06
C ARG A 97 39.36 35.22 -9.75
N LYS A 98 38.35 36.09 -9.70
CA LYS A 98 37.75 36.52 -8.43
C LYS A 98 37.37 35.25 -7.69
N GLY A 99 38.12 34.94 -6.62
CA GLY A 99 37.85 33.79 -5.77
C GLY A 99 36.41 33.87 -5.31
N VAL A 100 35.61 32.87 -5.66
CA VAL A 100 34.25 32.74 -5.11
C VAL A 100 34.39 32.68 -3.59
N PRO A 101 33.74 33.57 -2.81
CA PRO A 101 33.80 33.49 -1.36
C PRO A 101 33.28 32.11 -0.95
N THR A 102 34.08 31.34 -0.22
CA THR A 102 33.61 30.07 0.34
C THR A 102 32.37 30.37 1.18
N PRO A 103 31.21 29.76 0.88
CA PRO A 103 29.98 30.08 1.58
C PRO A 103 30.15 29.77 3.08
N PRO A 104 29.59 30.60 3.98
CA PRO A 104 29.74 30.42 5.41
C PRO A 104 29.28 29.02 5.83
N VAL A 105 30.17 28.32 6.54
CA VAL A 105 29.91 26.96 7.05
C VAL A 105 28.66 27.01 7.93
N SER A 106 27.68 26.17 7.65
CA SER A 106 26.41 26.18 8.40
C SER A 106 26.65 25.92 9.88
N ARG A 107 25.91 26.59 10.78
CA ARG A 107 25.96 26.38 12.24
C ARG A 107 26.02 24.90 12.64
N ARG A 108 25.23 24.04 11.96
CA ARG A 108 25.23 22.59 12.19
C ARG A 108 26.54 21.90 11.77
N GLN A 109 27.18 22.34 10.70
CA GLN A 109 28.46 21.79 10.24
C GLN A 109 29.61 22.22 11.17
N GLN A 110 29.55 23.43 11.71
CA GLN A 110 30.48 23.89 12.75
C GLN A 110 30.31 23.07 14.03
N GLU A 111 29.08 22.85 14.48
CA GLU A 111 28.78 22.02 15.64
C GLU A 111 29.22 20.56 15.46
N ILE A 112 29.01 19.97 14.26
CA ILE A 112 29.52 18.62 13.95
C ILE A 112 31.04 18.58 14.04
N LYS A 113 31.76 19.62 13.57
CA LYS A 113 33.22 19.68 13.70
C LYS A 113 33.66 19.75 15.17
N ARG A 114 32.98 20.57 15.99
CA ARG A 114 33.22 20.69 17.43
C ARG A 114 33.04 19.35 18.13
N LEU A 115 31.89 18.68 17.93
CA LEU A 115 31.59 17.37 18.52
C LEU A 115 32.56 16.26 18.08
N ILE A 116 33.11 16.34 16.85
CA ILE A 116 34.16 15.41 16.40
C ILE A 116 35.46 15.64 17.17
N GLN A 117 35.84 16.89 17.43
CA GLN A 117 37.01 17.22 18.23
C GLN A 117 36.84 16.78 19.69
N GLU A 118 35.68 17.08 20.27
CA GLU A 118 35.30 16.68 21.63
C GLU A 118 35.32 15.16 21.81
N ARG A 119 34.71 14.40 20.88
CA ARG A 119 34.78 12.93 20.89
C ARG A 119 36.22 12.41 20.83
N ARG A 120 37.11 13.07 20.08
CA ARG A 120 38.53 12.70 20.01
C ARG A 120 39.25 12.99 21.32
N GLN A 121 38.89 14.07 22.01
CA GLN A 121 39.45 14.42 23.33
C GLN A 121 38.96 13.47 24.42
N LEU A 122 37.64 13.18 24.48
CA LEU A 122 37.07 12.22 25.42
C LEU A 122 37.68 10.82 25.25
N ARG A 123 37.95 10.39 24.02
CA ARG A 123 38.67 9.13 23.75
C ARG A 123 40.12 9.13 24.23
N LYS A 124 40.80 10.29 24.22
CA LYS A 124 42.16 10.41 24.76
C LYS A 124 42.14 10.40 26.29
N GLN A 125 41.14 11.01 26.91
CA GLN A 125 40.94 11.03 28.36
C GLN A 125 40.55 9.64 28.89
N TRP A 126 39.64 8.93 28.21
CA TRP A 126 39.25 7.56 28.57
C TRP A 126 40.44 6.59 28.64
N LYS A 127 41.44 6.76 27.75
CA LYS A 127 42.68 5.96 27.75
C LYS A 127 43.58 6.20 28.97
N LYS A 128 43.39 7.30 29.70
CA LYS A 128 44.23 7.72 30.84
C LYS A 128 43.51 7.71 32.19
N ALA A 129 42.21 7.42 32.20
CA ALA A 129 41.32 7.53 33.37
C ALA A 129 41.30 6.24 34.22
N SER A 130 40.96 6.36 35.51
CA SER A 130 40.71 5.22 36.42
C SER A 130 39.36 4.53 36.10
N GLU A 131 39.11 3.33 36.63
CA GLU A 131 37.88 2.56 36.31
C GLU A 131 36.57 3.30 36.66
N GLU A 132 36.56 4.08 37.74
CA GLU A 132 35.42 4.88 38.18
C GLU A 132 35.16 6.09 37.24
N GLU A 133 36.23 6.72 36.74
CA GLU A 133 36.15 7.85 35.81
C GLU A 133 35.79 7.41 34.38
N LYS A 134 36.13 6.16 34.01
CA LYS A 134 35.81 5.61 32.68
C LYS A 134 34.32 5.53 32.43
N GLU A 135 33.51 5.19 33.44
CA GLU A 135 32.06 5.11 33.34
C GLU A 135 31.45 6.49 33.01
N GLY A 136 31.91 7.55 33.69
CA GLY A 136 31.48 8.92 33.42
C GLY A 136 31.91 9.43 32.03
N ILE A 137 33.13 9.10 31.60
CA ILE A 137 33.61 9.47 30.25
C ILE A 137 32.87 8.69 29.16
N GLU A 138 32.47 7.45 29.42
CA GLU A 138 31.69 6.63 28.49
C GLU A 138 30.28 7.20 28.29
N ALA A 139 29.61 7.63 29.37
CA ALA A 139 28.33 8.34 29.30
C ALA A 139 28.43 9.63 28.45
N LEU A 140 29.49 10.43 28.63
CA LEU A 140 29.74 11.64 27.82
C LEU A 140 30.03 11.30 26.35
N GLN A 141 30.75 10.20 26.07
CA GLN A 141 30.98 9.74 24.70
C GLN A 141 29.68 9.32 24.00
N ASP A 142 28.76 8.69 24.74
CA ASP A 142 27.47 8.27 24.20
C ASP A 142 26.51 9.45 23.96
N ASP A 143 26.52 10.49 24.80
CA ASP A 143 25.77 11.72 24.53
C ASP A 143 26.29 12.44 23.28
N VAL A 144 27.62 12.62 23.17
CA VAL A 144 28.26 13.20 21.98
C VAL A 144 27.95 12.38 20.73
N LYS A 145 27.97 11.05 20.81
CA LYS A 145 27.62 10.15 19.70
C LYS A 145 26.16 10.30 19.27
N THR A 146 25.24 10.41 20.23
CA THR A 146 23.80 10.58 19.99
C THR A 146 23.51 11.93 19.32
N ARG A 147 24.10 13.02 19.85
CA ARG A 147 23.97 14.38 19.32
C ARG A 147 24.57 14.50 17.92
N LEU A 148 25.73 13.89 17.68
CA LEU A 148 26.39 13.87 16.38
C LEU A 148 25.61 13.06 15.33
N ALA A 149 25.00 11.94 15.74
CA ALA A 149 24.10 11.16 14.87
C ALA A 149 22.83 11.95 14.49
N SER A 150 22.26 12.72 15.43
CA SER A 150 21.11 13.60 15.17
C SER A 150 21.45 14.71 14.17
N LEU A 151 22.56 15.44 14.40
CA LEU A 151 22.99 16.53 13.52
C LEU A 151 23.38 16.04 12.12
N ARG A 152 24.05 14.89 12.00
CA ARG A 152 24.37 14.28 10.70
C ARG A 152 23.12 13.87 9.93
N ARG A 153 22.13 13.28 10.60
CA ARG A 153 20.84 12.95 9.99
C ARG A 153 20.14 14.20 9.45
N ALA A 154 20.08 15.26 10.25
CA ALA A 154 19.47 16.53 9.84
C ALA A 154 20.19 17.18 8.64
N GLU A 155 21.53 17.16 8.62
CA GLU A 155 22.32 17.72 7.52
C GLU A 155 22.22 16.89 6.24
N ASN A 156 22.21 15.56 6.35
CA ASN A 156 22.00 14.67 5.21
C ASN A 156 20.59 14.85 4.62
N LEU A 157 19.57 15.03 5.46
CA LEU A 157 18.22 15.32 4.99
C LEU A 157 18.16 16.65 4.23
N ARG A 158 18.81 17.70 4.74
CA ARG A 158 18.92 19.01 4.05
C ARG A 158 19.60 18.86 2.70
N LYS A 159 20.76 18.18 2.64
CA LYS A 159 21.50 17.93 1.39
C LYS A 159 20.65 17.15 0.39
N ARG A 160 19.93 16.12 0.84
CA ARG A 160 19.01 15.33 0.00
C ARG A 160 17.87 16.17 -0.55
N ARG A 161 17.24 17.01 0.29
CA ARG A 161 16.19 17.96 -0.14
C ARG A 161 16.71 18.95 -1.17
N ARG A 162 17.88 19.55 -0.93
CA ARG A 162 18.53 20.49 -1.87
C ARG A 162 18.86 19.82 -3.20
N LYS A 163 19.41 18.60 -3.19
CA LYS A 163 19.69 17.82 -4.42
C LYS A 163 18.41 17.50 -5.18
N LYS A 164 17.34 17.08 -4.49
CA LYS A 164 16.05 16.80 -5.11
C LYS A 164 15.46 18.06 -5.75
N GLU A 165 15.52 19.20 -5.07
CA GLU A 165 15.03 20.47 -5.62
C GLU A 165 15.86 20.94 -6.81
N GLN A 166 17.19 20.85 -6.75
CA GLN A 166 18.06 21.16 -7.90
C GLN A 166 17.78 20.24 -9.10
N THR A 167 17.49 18.97 -8.85
CA THR A 167 17.14 18.00 -9.89
C THR A 167 15.78 18.37 -10.50
N ARG A 168 14.80 18.73 -9.65
CA ARG A 168 13.46 19.16 -10.04
C ARG A 168 13.50 20.45 -10.87
N THR A 169 14.23 21.47 -10.44
CA THR A 169 14.38 22.72 -11.18
C THR A 169 15.10 22.51 -12.51
N ARG A 170 16.11 21.63 -12.58
CA ARG A 170 16.76 21.27 -13.86
C ARG A 170 15.80 20.56 -14.82
N PHE A 171 14.96 19.65 -14.31
CA PHE A 171 13.94 18.99 -15.11
C PHE A 171 12.91 20.00 -15.67
N TYR A 172 12.33 20.85 -14.82
CA TYR A 172 11.34 21.83 -15.28
C TYR A 172 11.93 22.92 -16.17
N LYS A 173 13.21 23.27 -16.01
CA LYS A 173 13.88 24.24 -16.89
C LYS A 173 14.05 23.73 -18.31
N ASN A 174 14.37 22.44 -18.49
CA ASN A 174 14.40 21.79 -19.81
C ASN A 174 14.28 20.26 -19.66
N PRO A 175 13.08 19.68 -19.84
CA PRO A 175 12.84 18.25 -19.64
C PRO A 175 13.68 17.36 -20.57
N TYR A 176 13.84 17.76 -21.83
CA TYR A 176 14.55 16.99 -22.84
C TYR A 176 16.06 16.93 -22.58
N LYS A 177 16.67 18.07 -22.26
CA LYS A 177 18.09 18.13 -21.89
C LYS A 177 18.37 17.40 -20.58
N PHE A 178 17.43 17.46 -19.63
CA PHE A 178 17.52 16.71 -18.39
C PHE A 178 17.49 15.19 -18.65
N LEU A 179 16.52 14.71 -19.43
CA LEU A 179 16.41 13.30 -19.83
C LEU A 179 17.65 12.83 -20.59
N GLY A 180 18.13 13.61 -21.56
CA GLY A 180 19.37 13.31 -22.30
C GLY A 180 20.63 13.27 -21.43
N SER A 181 20.64 13.96 -20.29
CA SER A 181 21.75 13.90 -19.32
C SER A 181 21.69 12.72 -18.35
N LEU A 182 20.55 12.03 -18.26
CA LEU A 182 20.39 10.83 -17.44
C LEU A 182 20.89 9.57 -18.14
N PHE A 183 20.82 9.55 -19.47
CA PHE A 183 21.40 8.49 -20.28
C PHE A 183 22.90 8.77 -20.46
N THR A 184 23.73 7.71 -20.46
CA THR A 184 25.15 7.83 -20.80
C THR A 184 25.29 8.53 -22.15
N LYS A 185 26.21 9.50 -22.27
CA LYS A 185 26.54 10.15 -23.55
C LYS A 185 26.56 9.09 -24.64
N GLU A 186 25.76 9.30 -25.69
CA GLU A 186 25.80 8.45 -26.87
C GLU A 186 27.25 8.31 -27.31
N LYS A 187 27.79 7.10 -27.20
CA LYS A 187 29.09 6.77 -27.77
C LYS A 187 28.85 6.63 -29.26
N SER A 188 28.98 7.72 -30.00
CA SER A 188 29.07 7.63 -31.45
C SER A 188 30.43 7.01 -31.78
N GLY A 189 30.39 5.87 -32.45
CA GLY A 189 31.57 5.17 -32.94
C GLY A 189 31.15 4.28 -34.10
N THR A 190 31.98 4.24 -35.14
CA THR A 190 31.79 3.33 -36.27
C THR A 190 32.11 1.92 -35.80
N LEU A 191 31.10 1.06 -35.73
CA LEU A 191 31.28 -0.35 -35.39
C LEU A 191 32.14 -0.99 -36.48
N LYS A 192 33.31 -1.52 -36.07
CA LYS A 192 34.23 -2.25 -36.97
C LYS A 192 33.71 -3.64 -37.35
N THR A 193 32.68 -4.12 -36.66
CA THR A 193 32.04 -5.42 -36.89
C THR A 193 30.87 -5.29 -37.86
N THR A 194 30.66 -6.32 -38.68
CA THR A 194 29.53 -6.32 -39.61
C THR A 194 28.21 -6.45 -38.84
N LYS A 195 27.11 -5.95 -39.43
CA LYS A 195 25.76 -6.07 -38.84
C LYS A 195 25.41 -7.53 -38.50
N LYS A 196 25.84 -8.46 -39.36
CA LYS A 196 25.62 -9.90 -39.18
C LYS A 196 26.32 -10.43 -37.93
N ASP A 197 27.59 -10.07 -37.72
CA ASP A 197 28.36 -10.51 -36.54
C ASP A 197 27.80 -9.92 -35.25
N MET A 198 27.33 -8.66 -35.30
CA MET A 198 26.68 -8.03 -34.15
C MET A 198 25.34 -8.70 -33.83
N GLU A 199 24.52 -8.97 -34.85
CA GLU A 199 23.26 -9.68 -34.68
C GLU A 199 23.49 -11.10 -34.15
N GLU A 200 24.53 -11.79 -34.62
CA GLU A 200 24.91 -13.12 -34.14
C GLU A 200 25.43 -13.08 -32.70
N HIS A 201 26.23 -12.08 -32.33
CA HIS A 201 26.67 -11.86 -30.95
C HIS A 201 25.50 -11.51 -30.04
N LEU A 202 24.58 -10.64 -30.47
CA LEU A 202 23.37 -10.30 -29.73
C LEU A 202 22.43 -11.50 -29.60
N ARG A 203 22.34 -12.33 -30.64
CA ARG A 203 21.64 -13.61 -30.61
C ARG A 203 22.28 -14.53 -29.58
N ALA A 204 23.58 -14.79 -29.64
CA ALA A 204 24.27 -15.64 -28.68
C ALA A 204 24.21 -15.12 -27.23
N THR A 205 24.23 -13.80 -27.05
CA THR A 205 24.27 -13.17 -25.71
C THR A 205 22.89 -12.99 -25.09
N ASN A 206 21.85 -12.71 -25.90
CA ASN A 206 20.51 -12.36 -25.40
C ASN A 206 19.41 -13.37 -25.78
N LEU A 207 19.65 -14.32 -26.69
CA LEU A 207 18.75 -15.47 -26.83
C LEU A 207 19.06 -16.45 -25.72
N ASP A 208 18.12 -16.56 -24.80
CA ASP A 208 18.03 -17.74 -23.94
C ASP A 208 17.69 -18.94 -24.84
N SER A 209 18.69 -19.78 -25.11
CA SER A 209 18.55 -21.01 -25.91
C SER A 209 17.53 -21.99 -25.31
N LYS A 210 17.20 -21.85 -24.01
CA LYS A 210 16.18 -22.63 -23.30
C LYS A 210 14.85 -21.91 -23.16
N ARG A 211 14.66 -20.75 -23.81
CA ARG A 211 13.39 -19.99 -23.79
C ARG A 211 12.20 -20.80 -24.29
N HIS A 212 12.44 -21.71 -25.24
CA HIS A 212 11.43 -22.64 -25.77
C HIS A 212 11.30 -23.92 -24.93
N GLU A 213 12.27 -24.22 -24.06
CA GLU A 213 12.29 -25.36 -23.15
C GLU A 213 11.64 -25.06 -21.79
N GLN A 214 11.39 -23.80 -21.41
CA GLN A 214 10.64 -23.44 -20.20
C GLN A 214 9.13 -23.76 -20.33
N LEU A 215 8.84 -25.00 -20.67
CA LEU A 215 7.59 -25.65 -20.41
C LEU A 215 7.55 -25.83 -18.89
N VAL A 216 6.80 -24.97 -18.21
CA VAL A 216 6.39 -25.24 -16.83
C VAL A 216 4.97 -25.78 -16.92
N PRO A 217 4.79 -27.12 -16.92
CA PRO A 217 3.47 -27.69 -16.85
C PRO A 217 2.74 -27.21 -15.60
N ILE A 218 1.42 -27.08 -15.69
CA ILE A 218 0.60 -26.81 -14.52
C ILE A 218 0.77 -27.87 -13.42
N SER A 219 1.08 -29.13 -13.77
CA SER A 219 1.35 -30.19 -12.81
C SER A 219 2.59 -29.92 -11.95
N THR A 220 3.62 -29.28 -12.51
CA THR A 220 4.81 -28.86 -11.75
C THR A 220 4.45 -27.77 -10.75
N VAL A 221 3.60 -26.82 -11.14
CA VAL A 221 3.10 -25.76 -10.26
C VAL A 221 2.22 -26.33 -9.14
N GLU A 222 1.35 -27.30 -9.45
CA GLU A 222 0.55 -28.02 -8.46
C GLU A 222 1.42 -28.80 -7.46
N ASN A 223 2.51 -29.42 -7.93
CA ASN A 223 3.49 -30.09 -7.05
C ASN A 223 4.18 -29.08 -6.12
N MET A 224 4.53 -27.89 -6.62
CA MET A 224 5.09 -26.81 -5.80
C MET A 224 4.06 -26.29 -4.79
N GLU A 225 2.82 -26.06 -5.20
CA GLU A 225 1.75 -25.61 -4.31
C GLU A 225 1.47 -26.63 -3.21
N ARG A 226 1.52 -27.93 -3.50
CA ARG A 226 1.41 -28.99 -2.48
C ARG A 226 2.51 -28.86 -1.43
N LYS A 227 3.77 -28.67 -1.84
CA LYS A 227 4.89 -28.45 -0.90
C LYS A 227 4.69 -27.19 -0.06
N VAL A 228 4.36 -26.07 -0.71
CA VAL A 228 4.08 -24.79 -0.04
C VAL A 228 2.95 -24.95 0.98
N THR A 229 1.86 -25.61 0.59
CA THR A 229 0.72 -25.89 1.46
C THR A 229 1.11 -26.71 2.68
N CYS A 230 1.97 -27.72 2.53
CA CYS A 230 2.47 -28.50 3.66
C CYS A 230 3.20 -27.62 4.69
N TYR A 231 4.08 -26.71 4.24
CA TYR A 231 4.77 -25.77 5.12
C TYR A 231 3.83 -24.73 5.73
N LEU A 232 2.89 -24.19 4.94
CA LEU A 232 1.89 -23.23 5.44
C LEU A 232 1.01 -23.85 6.52
N LYS A 233 0.55 -25.09 6.33
CA LYS A 233 -0.25 -25.79 7.36
C LYS A 233 0.55 -26.00 8.64
N LYS A 234 1.82 -26.39 8.54
CA LYS A 234 2.71 -26.50 9.71
C LYS A 234 2.90 -25.15 10.41
N TRP A 235 3.15 -24.08 9.66
CA TRP A 235 3.37 -22.73 10.19
C TRP A 235 2.13 -22.17 10.89
N LEU A 236 0.95 -22.33 10.29
CA LEU A 236 -0.33 -21.96 10.88
C LEU A 236 -0.75 -22.89 12.03
N GLY A 237 -0.01 -23.98 12.26
CA GLY A 237 -0.33 -25.00 13.25
C GLY A 237 -1.69 -25.65 12.97
N VAL A 238 -2.02 -26.00 11.73
CA VAL A 238 -3.29 -26.64 11.35
C VAL A 238 -3.04 -28.05 10.78
N PRO A 239 -3.99 -28.99 10.92
CA PRO A 239 -3.78 -30.37 10.50
C PRO A 239 -3.74 -30.53 8.97
N GLN A 240 -3.12 -31.61 8.50
CA GLN A 240 -2.99 -31.88 7.06
C GLN A 240 -4.34 -32.20 6.39
N CYS A 241 -5.33 -32.70 7.14
CA CYS A 241 -6.68 -32.94 6.65
C CYS A 241 -7.48 -31.66 6.33
N LEU A 242 -7.01 -30.48 6.74
CA LEU A 242 -7.65 -29.21 6.41
C LEU A 242 -7.64 -28.99 4.89
N THR A 243 -8.78 -28.60 4.32
CA THR A 243 -8.93 -28.32 2.89
C THR A 243 -8.05 -27.15 2.44
N THR A 244 -7.62 -27.12 1.19
CA THR A 244 -6.90 -25.95 0.63
C THR A 244 -7.82 -24.76 0.43
N ILE A 245 -9.14 -24.98 0.35
CA ILE A 245 -10.16 -23.94 0.19
C ILE A 245 -10.13 -22.97 1.38
N SER A 246 -9.89 -23.46 2.60
CA SER A 246 -9.79 -22.61 3.79
C SER A 246 -8.55 -21.72 3.80
N LEU A 247 -7.54 -22.05 2.99
CA LEU A 247 -6.29 -21.29 2.90
C LEU A 247 -6.38 -20.24 1.80
N TYR A 248 -6.85 -20.63 0.62
CA TYR A 248 -6.77 -19.81 -0.59
C TYR A 248 -8.12 -19.28 -1.09
N GLY A 249 -9.24 -19.82 -0.61
CA GLY A 249 -10.59 -19.45 -1.06
C GLY A 249 -11.18 -18.23 -0.36
N ASP A 250 -12.26 -17.68 -0.93
CA ASP A 250 -13.04 -16.57 -0.38
C ASP A 250 -14.18 -17.06 0.50
N GLY A 251 -13.85 -17.83 1.54
CA GLY A 251 -14.81 -18.37 2.50
C GLY A 251 -15.27 -17.36 3.57
N VAL A 252 -16.03 -17.85 4.55
CA VAL A 252 -16.46 -17.03 5.71
C VAL A 252 -15.27 -16.48 6.50
N LEU A 253 -14.18 -17.23 6.57
CA LEU A 253 -12.89 -16.81 7.10
C LEU A 253 -11.89 -16.73 5.94
N LYS A 254 -11.57 -15.51 5.52
CA LYS A 254 -10.60 -15.25 4.45
C LYS A 254 -9.21 -14.98 5.03
N LEU A 255 -8.24 -15.79 4.65
CA LEU A 255 -6.82 -15.56 4.92
C LEU A 255 -6.18 -14.71 3.81
N PRO A 256 -5.09 -13.98 4.10
CA PRO A 256 -4.42 -13.15 3.10
C PRO A 256 -3.46 -13.97 2.22
N LEU A 257 -3.78 -15.24 1.95
CA LEU A 257 -2.97 -16.17 1.17
C LEU A 257 -3.54 -16.30 -0.23
N THR A 258 -2.67 -16.46 -1.22
CA THR A 258 -3.05 -16.67 -2.62
C THR A 258 -2.55 -18.02 -3.09
N SER A 259 -3.35 -18.68 -3.91
CA SER A 259 -2.98 -19.95 -4.53
C SER A 259 -1.94 -19.70 -5.62
N LEU A 260 -0.85 -20.46 -5.58
CA LEU A 260 0.21 -20.40 -6.60
C LEU A 260 -0.33 -20.84 -7.97
N THR A 261 -1.21 -21.85 -7.99
CA THR A 261 -1.83 -22.33 -9.22
C THR A 261 -2.78 -21.28 -9.82
N GLU A 262 -3.56 -20.58 -8.99
CA GLU A 262 -4.39 -19.45 -9.44
C GLU A 262 -3.54 -18.31 -10.02
N GLU A 263 -2.47 -17.91 -9.32
CA GLU A 263 -1.57 -16.86 -9.80
C GLU A 263 -0.87 -17.24 -11.10
N PHE A 264 -0.46 -18.51 -11.24
CA PHE A 264 0.11 -19.03 -12.47
C PHE A 264 -0.89 -18.96 -13.64
N LYS A 265 -2.13 -19.41 -13.44
CA LYS A 265 -3.20 -19.33 -14.44
C LYS A 265 -3.41 -17.88 -14.87
N CYS A 266 -3.59 -16.98 -13.91
CA CYS A 266 -3.76 -15.54 -14.15
C CYS A 266 -2.59 -14.92 -14.92
N ALA A 267 -1.36 -15.28 -14.56
CA ALA A 267 -0.16 -14.77 -15.22
C ALA A 267 -0.08 -15.26 -16.67
N LYS A 268 -0.36 -16.54 -16.94
CA LYS A 268 -0.35 -17.10 -18.29
C LYS A 268 -1.47 -16.52 -19.15
N THR A 269 -2.69 -16.39 -18.62
CA THR A 269 -3.81 -15.70 -19.28
C THR A 269 -3.45 -14.26 -19.64
N ARG A 270 -2.84 -13.51 -18.70
CA ARG A 270 -2.40 -12.14 -18.95
C ARG A 270 -1.36 -12.05 -20.07
N VAL A 271 -0.37 -12.94 -20.06
CA VAL A 271 0.67 -12.98 -21.09
C VAL A 271 0.05 -13.29 -22.45
N GLN A 272 -0.85 -14.28 -22.51
CA GLN A 272 -1.50 -14.65 -23.76
C GLN A 272 -2.28 -13.48 -24.36
N MET A 273 -3.11 -12.81 -23.58
CA MET A 273 -3.82 -11.62 -24.08
C MET A 273 -2.87 -10.48 -24.47
N THR A 274 -1.75 -10.31 -23.75
CA THR A 274 -0.77 -9.26 -24.07
C THR A 274 -0.10 -9.52 -25.42
N LEU A 275 0.14 -10.80 -25.77
CA LEU A 275 0.71 -11.17 -27.06
C LEU A 275 -0.31 -10.97 -28.20
N HIS A 276 -1.54 -11.48 -28.05
CA HIS A 276 -2.57 -11.36 -29.07
C HIS A 276 -3.08 -9.94 -29.28
N GLU A 277 -3.16 -9.11 -28.22
CA GLU A 277 -3.58 -7.71 -28.31
C GLU A 277 -2.38 -6.74 -28.48
N SER A 278 -1.21 -7.25 -28.86
CA SER A 278 -0.05 -6.40 -29.11
C SER A 278 -0.34 -5.43 -30.27
N ARG A 279 0.12 -4.18 -30.12
CA ARG A 279 0.05 -3.19 -31.21
C ARG A 279 0.98 -3.52 -32.37
N ASP A 280 1.99 -4.35 -32.11
CA ASP A 280 2.92 -4.83 -33.13
C ASP A 280 2.29 -6.00 -33.90
N PRO A 281 2.02 -5.84 -35.21
CA PRO A 281 1.47 -6.90 -36.05
C PRO A 281 2.34 -8.16 -36.08
N VAL A 282 3.66 -8.03 -35.96
CA VAL A 282 4.58 -9.19 -35.97
C VAL A 282 4.37 -10.03 -34.71
N VAL A 283 4.20 -9.38 -33.56
CA VAL A 283 4.00 -10.05 -32.27
C VAL A 283 2.62 -10.68 -32.16
N SER A 284 1.58 -9.98 -32.64
CA SER A 284 0.19 -10.49 -32.59
C SER A 284 -0.03 -11.65 -33.57
N ASN A 285 0.53 -11.57 -34.78
CA ASN A 285 0.41 -12.64 -35.79
C ASN A 285 1.28 -13.87 -35.46
N ASN A 286 2.42 -13.69 -34.79
CA ASN A 286 3.33 -14.79 -34.42
C ASN A 286 3.30 -15.10 -32.92
N ALA A 287 2.18 -14.82 -32.24
CA ALA A 287 2.04 -15.07 -30.82
C ALA A 287 2.24 -16.57 -30.54
N PRO A 288 3.26 -16.97 -29.75
CA PRO A 288 3.53 -18.38 -29.50
C PRO A 288 2.47 -18.98 -28.59
N ASN A 289 2.11 -20.24 -28.87
CA ASN A 289 1.30 -21.04 -27.96
C ASN A 289 2.04 -21.23 -26.64
N LEU A 290 1.48 -20.69 -25.56
CA LEU A 290 2.08 -20.79 -24.23
C LEU A 290 2.07 -22.25 -23.76
N ALA A 291 3.25 -22.83 -23.61
CA ALA A 291 3.40 -24.23 -23.22
C ALA A 291 3.15 -24.43 -21.70
N THR A 292 1.92 -24.82 -21.34
CA THR A 292 1.49 -25.10 -19.94
C THR A 292 1.17 -26.57 -19.67
N GLY A 293 1.55 -27.45 -20.59
CA GLY A 293 1.25 -28.89 -20.54
C GLY A 293 -0.13 -29.25 -21.11
N ARG A 294 -0.56 -30.50 -20.94
CA ARG A 294 -1.83 -31.02 -21.51
C ARG A 294 -3.06 -30.70 -20.66
N LYS A 295 -2.90 -30.59 -19.34
CA LYS A 295 -4.00 -30.51 -18.36
C LYS A 295 -4.76 -29.18 -18.38
N TRP A 296 -4.08 -28.08 -18.69
CA TRP A 296 -4.69 -26.76 -18.73
C TRP A 296 -4.00 -25.91 -19.78
N LYS A 297 -4.79 -25.20 -20.59
CA LYS A 297 -4.32 -24.31 -21.66
C LYS A 297 -4.85 -22.90 -21.42
N PRO A 298 -4.02 -21.85 -21.50
CA PRO A 298 -4.50 -20.49 -21.24
C PRO A 298 -5.40 -19.98 -22.36
N GLU A 299 -5.30 -20.54 -23.57
CA GLU A 299 -6.13 -20.17 -24.72
C GLU A 299 -7.60 -20.49 -24.47
N VAL A 300 -7.87 -21.72 -24.05
CA VAL A 300 -9.22 -22.18 -23.69
C VAL A 300 -9.76 -21.34 -22.54
N ALA A 301 -8.96 -21.08 -21.51
CA ALA A 301 -9.37 -20.26 -20.38
C ALA A 301 -9.68 -18.80 -20.78
N VAL A 302 -8.90 -18.21 -21.70
CA VAL A 302 -9.19 -16.86 -22.25
C VAL A 302 -10.48 -16.87 -23.04
N GLN A 303 -10.72 -17.90 -23.87
CA GLN A 303 -11.95 -18.04 -24.65
C GLN A 303 -13.18 -18.17 -23.75
N GLU A 304 -13.14 -19.07 -22.75
CA GLU A 304 -14.22 -19.27 -21.78
C GLU A 304 -14.51 -18.00 -20.97
N ALA A 305 -13.47 -17.35 -20.44
CA ALA A 305 -13.62 -16.10 -19.70
C ALA A 305 -14.16 -14.96 -20.59
N THR A 306 -13.71 -14.86 -21.85
CA THR A 306 -14.22 -13.88 -22.80
C THR A 306 -15.70 -14.14 -23.14
N ALA A 307 -16.08 -15.41 -23.32
CA ALA A 307 -17.45 -15.81 -23.56
C ALA A 307 -18.35 -15.46 -22.36
N ALA A 308 -17.89 -15.72 -21.12
CA ALA A 308 -18.60 -15.35 -19.90
C ALA A 308 -18.79 -13.83 -19.78
N LEU A 309 -17.76 -13.03 -20.10
CA LEU A 309 -17.86 -11.56 -20.10
C LEU A 309 -18.80 -11.03 -21.18
N ARG A 310 -18.81 -11.63 -22.38
CA ARG A 310 -19.77 -11.29 -23.44
C ARG A 310 -21.21 -11.66 -23.02
N HIS A 311 -21.39 -12.80 -22.37
CA HIS A 311 -22.68 -13.19 -21.82
C HIS A 311 -23.14 -12.20 -20.74
N ALA A 312 -22.25 -11.76 -19.85
CA ALA A 312 -22.55 -10.73 -18.86
C ALA A 312 -22.95 -9.39 -19.51
N ASP A 313 -22.34 -9.01 -20.64
CA ASP A 313 -22.74 -7.84 -21.42
C ASP A 313 -24.17 -7.97 -21.99
N ILE A 314 -24.58 -9.18 -22.42
CA ILE A 314 -25.93 -9.46 -22.92
C ILE A 314 -26.96 -9.41 -21.79
N VAL A 315 -26.65 -10.03 -20.65
CA VAL A 315 -27.50 -9.97 -19.43
C VAL A 315 -27.64 -8.53 -18.93
N GLY A 316 -26.62 -7.70 -19.16
CA GLY A 316 -26.61 -6.30 -18.79
C GLY A 316 -26.40 -6.10 -17.29
N HIS A 317 -26.60 -4.86 -16.83
CA HIS A 317 -26.47 -4.52 -15.42
C HIS A 317 -27.72 -4.99 -14.67
N VAL A 318 -27.62 -6.13 -13.98
CA VAL A 318 -28.66 -6.61 -13.07
C VAL A 318 -28.65 -5.76 -11.80
N GLN A 319 -29.83 -5.35 -11.34
CA GLN A 319 -29.99 -4.66 -10.07
C GLN A 319 -29.51 -5.55 -8.91
N GLN A 320 -28.45 -5.13 -8.21
CA GLN A 320 -28.03 -5.78 -6.97
C GLN A 320 -28.58 -5.03 -5.76
N GLY A 321 -29.57 -5.62 -5.09
CA GLY A 321 -30.19 -5.08 -3.89
C GLY A 321 -31.25 -4.00 -4.16
N ARG A 322 -31.53 -3.16 -3.15
CA ARG A 322 -32.60 -2.14 -3.22
C ARG A 322 -32.20 -0.81 -3.86
N GLY A 323 -30.96 -0.68 -4.34
CA GLY A 323 -30.56 0.50 -5.11
C GLY A 323 -31.17 0.42 -6.51
N GLY A 324 -31.92 1.44 -6.92
CA GLY A 324 -32.47 1.52 -8.29
C GLY A 324 -31.38 1.47 -9.36
N PHE A 325 -31.80 1.20 -10.60
CA PHE A 325 -30.92 1.18 -11.78
C PHE A 325 -30.09 2.48 -11.86
N GLY A 326 -28.77 2.35 -12.07
CA GLY A 326 -27.86 3.49 -12.28
C GLY A 326 -27.12 4.05 -11.05
N LEU A 327 -27.38 3.55 -9.84
CA LEU A 327 -26.71 4.02 -8.61
C LEU A 327 -25.33 3.39 -8.35
N THR A 328 -25.03 2.24 -8.95
CA THR A 328 -23.71 1.61 -8.88
C THR A 328 -22.80 2.13 -10.00
N PRO A 329 -21.52 2.44 -9.73
CA PRO A 329 -20.59 2.85 -10.78
C PRO A 329 -20.55 1.76 -11.86
N SER A 330 -20.90 2.15 -13.10
CA SER A 330 -20.90 1.26 -14.25
C SER A 330 -19.52 0.62 -14.37
N ARG A 331 -19.43 -0.71 -14.20
CA ARG A 331 -18.25 -1.41 -14.70
C ARG A 331 -18.25 -1.22 -16.23
N PRO A 332 -17.09 -1.02 -16.86
CA PRO A 332 -17.03 -1.00 -18.31
C PRO A 332 -17.53 -2.36 -18.83
N THR A 333 -18.55 -2.33 -19.69
CA THR A 333 -18.99 -3.50 -20.44
C THR A 333 -17.83 -3.97 -21.32
N TRP A 334 -17.69 -5.27 -21.55
CA TRP A 334 -16.63 -5.86 -22.38
C TRP A 334 -16.47 -5.14 -23.72
N ASN A 335 -17.60 -4.81 -24.36
CA ASN A 335 -17.63 -4.12 -25.65
C ASN A 335 -17.08 -2.68 -25.61
N LYS A 336 -17.20 -2.00 -24.47
CA LYS A 336 -16.74 -0.60 -24.27
C LYS A 336 -15.37 -0.50 -23.59
N ALA A 337 -14.84 -1.62 -23.10
CA ALA A 337 -13.55 -1.68 -22.42
C ALA A 337 -12.38 -1.51 -23.39
N THR A 338 -11.37 -0.75 -22.98
CA THR A 338 -10.07 -0.64 -23.65
C THR A 338 -9.28 -1.94 -23.54
N ALA A 339 -8.26 -2.16 -24.38
CA ALA A 339 -7.46 -3.39 -24.33
C ALA A 339 -6.84 -3.69 -22.93
N PRO A 340 -6.24 -2.73 -22.20
CA PRO A 340 -5.78 -2.97 -20.83
C PRO A 340 -6.91 -3.35 -19.86
N GLU A 341 -8.10 -2.77 -20.03
CA GLU A 341 -9.28 -3.08 -19.22
C GLU A 341 -9.81 -4.48 -19.54
N ARG A 342 -9.89 -4.86 -20.81
CA ARG A 342 -10.25 -6.21 -21.25
C ARG A 342 -9.34 -7.27 -20.63
N ARG A 343 -8.01 -7.05 -20.67
CA ARG A 343 -7.06 -7.95 -19.99
C ARG A 343 -7.32 -8.08 -18.51
N LYS A 344 -7.62 -6.97 -17.83
CA LYS A 344 -7.95 -6.97 -16.41
C LYS A 344 -9.24 -7.73 -16.14
N MET A 345 -10.27 -7.53 -16.96
CA MET A 345 -11.56 -8.21 -16.84
C MET A 345 -11.41 -9.73 -17.03
N VAL A 346 -10.72 -10.19 -18.08
CA VAL A 346 -10.49 -11.63 -18.30
C VAL A 346 -9.72 -12.25 -17.15
N VAL A 347 -8.64 -11.61 -16.67
CA VAL A 347 -7.90 -12.14 -15.52
C VAL A 347 -8.77 -12.19 -14.26
N GLN A 348 -9.65 -11.20 -14.05
CA GLN A 348 -10.61 -11.23 -12.93
C GLN A 348 -11.65 -12.33 -13.10
N GLU A 349 -12.12 -12.57 -14.31
CA GLU A 349 -13.08 -13.64 -14.60
C GLU A 349 -12.46 -15.03 -14.41
N VAL A 350 -11.21 -15.24 -14.82
CA VAL A 350 -10.49 -16.49 -14.52
C VAL A 350 -10.39 -16.73 -13.00
N ARG A 351 -10.10 -15.68 -12.20
CA ARG A 351 -10.13 -15.82 -10.73
C ARG A 351 -11.51 -16.15 -10.20
N HIS A 352 -12.54 -15.52 -10.77
CA HIS A 352 -13.92 -15.77 -10.40
C HIS A 352 -14.32 -17.22 -10.69
N GLN A 353 -13.95 -17.77 -11.84
CA GLN A 353 -14.18 -19.19 -12.20
C GLN A 353 -13.44 -20.16 -11.26
N GLU A 354 -12.17 -19.87 -10.92
CA GLU A 354 -11.43 -20.68 -9.94
C GLU A 354 -12.11 -20.65 -8.56
N GLU A 355 -12.59 -19.49 -8.13
CA GLU A 355 -13.31 -19.35 -6.87
C GLU A 355 -14.68 -20.04 -6.91
N ALA A 356 -15.41 -19.97 -8.01
CA ALA A 356 -16.66 -20.70 -8.20
C ALA A 356 -16.45 -22.22 -8.10
N ALA A 357 -15.37 -22.75 -8.70
CA ALA A 357 -15.00 -24.15 -8.56
C ALA A 357 -14.67 -24.54 -7.11
N ARG A 358 -13.98 -23.67 -6.36
CA ARG A 358 -13.73 -23.87 -4.92
C ARG A 358 -15.02 -23.84 -4.12
N GLN A 359 -15.94 -22.93 -4.41
CA GLN A 359 -17.23 -22.83 -3.73
C GLN A 359 -18.09 -24.07 -3.99
N ALA A 360 -18.18 -24.53 -5.25
CA ALA A 360 -18.87 -25.77 -5.59
C ALA A 360 -18.29 -26.97 -4.82
N LYS A 361 -16.96 -27.06 -4.74
CA LYS A 361 -16.29 -28.08 -3.92
C LYS A 361 -16.56 -27.89 -2.42
N ALA A 362 -16.59 -26.67 -1.92
CA ALA A 362 -16.85 -26.39 -0.50
C ALA A 362 -18.25 -26.89 -0.09
N VAL A 363 -19.28 -26.67 -0.91
CA VAL A 363 -20.64 -27.15 -0.65
C VAL A 363 -20.68 -28.68 -0.50
N SER A 364 -19.85 -29.41 -1.25
CA SER A 364 -19.76 -30.88 -1.15
C SER A 364 -19.09 -31.39 0.15
N LEU A 365 -18.40 -30.52 0.90
CA LEU A 365 -17.69 -30.90 2.12
C LEU A 365 -18.64 -30.85 3.34
N SER A 366 -19.12 -32.01 3.79
CA SER A 366 -20.11 -32.11 4.88
C SER A 366 -19.68 -31.47 6.22
N LYS A 367 -18.40 -31.56 6.59
CA LYS A 367 -17.82 -30.94 7.80
C LYS A 367 -17.21 -29.57 7.49
N GLN A 368 -16.14 -29.55 6.70
CA GLN A 368 -15.34 -28.34 6.44
C GLN A 368 -16.05 -27.33 5.51
N GLY A 369 -17.21 -27.68 4.95
CA GLY A 369 -18.04 -26.83 4.09
C GLY A 369 -19.28 -26.26 4.77
N GLN A 370 -19.52 -26.53 6.05
CA GLN A 370 -20.73 -26.06 6.76
C GLN A 370 -20.90 -24.54 6.70
N TRP A 371 -19.79 -23.80 6.70
CA TRP A 371 -19.79 -22.34 6.57
C TRP A 371 -20.48 -21.81 5.31
N THR A 372 -20.68 -22.64 4.27
CA THR A 372 -21.42 -22.25 3.06
C THR A 372 -22.89 -21.94 3.33
N ARG A 373 -23.44 -22.37 4.48
CA ARG A 373 -24.83 -22.12 4.89
C ARG A 373 -25.00 -20.88 5.78
N TRP A 374 -23.90 -20.23 6.16
CA TRP A 374 -23.93 -19.10 7.10
C TRP A 374 -24.18 -17.79 6.35
N ASP A 375 -25.40 -17.59 5.85
CA ASP A 375 -25.73 -16.40 5.04
C ASP A 375 -25.95 -15.14 5.89
N SER A 376 -26.37 -15.29 7.14
CA SER A 376 -26.68 -14.18 8.05
C SER A 376 -25.48 -13.63 8.83
N VAL A 377 -24.26 -14.13 8.59
CA VAL A 377 -23.03 -13.69 9.27
C VAL A 377 -22.11 -12.85 8.39
N GLU A 378 -21.42 -11.91 9.02
CA GLU A 378 -20.40 -11.10 8.36
C GLU A 378 -19.12 -11.92 8.10
N ARG A 379 -18.62 -11.87 6.86
CA ARG A 379 -17.36 -12.54 6.50
C ARG A 379 -16.18 -11.90 7.24
N ARG A 380 -15.35 -12.72 7.87
CA ARG A 380 -14.15 -12.30 8.58
C ARG A 380 -12.94 -12.34 7.65
N LYS A 381 -12.36 -11.17 7.39
CA LYS A 381 -11.15 -11.02 6.56
C LYS A 381 -9.94 -10.74 7.43
N ILE A 382 -8.99 -11.66 7.46
CA ILE A 382 -7.70 -11.48 8.14
C ILE A 382 -6.74 -10.83 7.14
N SER A 383 -6.27 -9.62 7.45
CA SER A 383 -5.22 -8.97 6.64
C SER A 383 -3.84 -9.53 6.99
N TRP A 384 -2.82 -9.28 6.15
CA TRP A 384 -1.43 -9.61 6.52
C TRP A 384 -1.01 -8.97 7.84
N LYS A 385 -1.44 -7.73 8.11
CA LYS A 385 -1.15 -7.03 9.37
C LYS A 385 -1.76 -7.78 10.55
N ASP A 386 -3.00 -8.22 10.42
CA ASP A 386 -3.69 -8.96 11.49
C ASP A 386 -3.05 -10.35 11.68
N LEU A 387 -2.74 -11.05 10.59
CA LEU A 387 -2.10 -12.37 10.62
C LEU A 387 -0.79 -12.36 11.41
N TRP A 388 0.04 -11.32 11.21
CA TRP A 388 1.30 -11.14 11.92
C TRP A 388 1.12 -10.66 13.37
N ALA A 389 0.04 -9.94 13.68
CA ALA A 389 -0.24 -9.43 15.01
C ALA A 389 -0.92 -10.47 15.92
N MET A 390 -1.61 -11.46 15.34
CA MET A 390 -2.31 -12.50 16.08
C MET A 390 -1.35 -13.52 16.68
N GLU A 391 -1.64 -13.97 17.91
CA GLU A 391 -0.95 -15.10 18.50
C GLU A 391 -1.19 -16.38 17.70
N VAL A 392 -0.14 -17.18 17.47
CA VAL A 392 -0.19 -18.41 16.66
C VAL A 392 -1.25 -19.40 17.17
N ARG A 393 -1.37 -19.57 18.49
CA ARG A 393 -2.36 -20.49 19.10
C ARG A 393 -3.79 -20.04 18.82
N ARG A 394 -4.03 -18.74 18.92
CA ARG A 394 -5.33 -18.11 18.64
C ARG A 394 -5.69 -18.25 17.15
N LEU A 395 -4.76 -17.94 16.25
CA LEU A 395 -4.95 -18.09 14.81
C LEU A 395 -5.25 -19.54 14.43
N SER A 396 -4.46 -20.48 14.95
CA SER A 396 -4.65 -21.92 14.77
C SER A 396 -6.03 -22.36 15.26
N PHE A 397 -6.41 -21.94 16.47
CA PHE A 397 -7.74 -22.22 17.03
C PHE A 397 -8.86 -21.68 16.16
N SER A 398 -8.79 -20.42 15.73
CA SER A 398 -9.76 -19.77 14.85
C SER A 398 -10.00 -20.57 13.57
N ILE A 399 -8.92 -20.97 12.88
CA ILE A 399 -9.00 -21.76 11.65
C ILE A 399 -9.60 -23.13 11.96
N ARG A 400 -9.06 -23.84 12.96
CA ARG A 400 -9.50 -25.20 13.29
C ARG A 400 -10.97 -25.25 13.74
N ALA A 401 -11.42 -24.24 14.49
CA ALA A 401 -12.80 -24.14 14.96
C ALA A 401 -13.77 -23.86 13.80
N THR A 402 -13.40 -22.98 12.88
CA THR A 402 -14.23 -22.63 11.71
C THR A 402 -14.49 -23.85 10.83
N TYR A 403 -13.46 -24.65 10.57
CA TYR A 403 -13.54 -25.78 9.64
C TYR A 403 -13.74 -27.13 10.36
N ASP A 404 -14.11 -27.15 11.63
CA ASP A 404 -14.35 -28.35 12.44
C ASP A 404 -13.23 -29.41 12.36
N VAL A 405 -11.99 -28.95 12.52
CA VAL A 405 -10.78 -29.79 12.60
C VAL A 405 -10.06 -29.64 13.95
N LEU A 406 -10.80 -29.21 14.98
CA LEU A 406 -10.33 -29.30 16.36
C LEU A 406 -10.35 -30.77 16.82
N PRO A 407 -9.41 -31.18 17.70
CA PRO A 407 -9.39 -32.54 18.26
C PRO A 407 -10.48 -32.68 19.33
N THR A 408 -11.74 -32.68 18.89
CA THR A 408 -12.91 -33.04 19.70
C THR A 408 -12.92 -34.55 19.92
N PRO A 409 -13.48 -35.08 21.01
CA PRO A 409 -13.59 -36.52 21.20
C PRO A 409 -14.18 -37.25 19.99
N VAL A 410 -15.22 -36.70 19.35
CA VAL A 410 -15.78 -37.27 18.11
C VAL A 410 -14.79 -37.25 16.93
N ASN A 411 -14.01 -36.19 16.76
CA ASN A 411 -12.99 -36.12 15.70
C ASN A 411 -11.79 -37.04 16.02
N LEU A 412 -11.40 -37.16 17.28
CA LEU A 412 -10.34 -38.07 17.73
C LEU A 412 -10.75 -39.53 17.58
N HIS A 413 -12.00 -39.87 17.89
CA HIS A 413 -12.58 -41.17 17.56
C HIS A 413 -12.48 -41.46 16.05
N GLN A 414 -12.84 -40.49 15.20
CA GLN A 414 -12.74 -40.65 13.75
C GLN A 414 -11.29 -40.80 13.25
N TRP A 415 -10.32 -40.13 13.87
CA TRP A 415 -8.93 -40.13 13.41
C TRP A 415 -8.10 -41.29 13.99
N TYR A 416 -8.39 -41.70 15.22
CA TYR A 416 -7.54 -42.61 16.00
C TYR A 416 -8.32 -43.68 16.78
N GLY A 417 -9.67 -43.68 16.75
CA GLY A 417 -10.49 -44.66 17.47
C GLY A 417 -10.64 -44.41 18.97
N GLU A 418 -10.30 -43.23 19.48
CA GLU A 418 -10.49 -42.84 20.89
C GLU A 418 -11.97 -42.78 21.32
N ASP A 419 -12.26 -42.64 22.62
CA ASP A 419 -13.63 -42.49 23.12
C ASP A 419 -14.29 -41.20 22.58
N PRO A 420 -15.47 -41.27 21.91
CA PRO A 420 -16.16 -40.09 21.39
C PRO A 420 -16.85 -39.23 22.46
N ASN A 421 -16.85 -39.66 23.73
CA ASN A 421 -17.67 -39.04 24.77
C ASN A 421 -17.05 -37.81 25.44
N CYS A 422 -17.92 -36.96 25.99
CA CYS A 422 -17.55 -35.78 26.75
C CYS A 422 -17.03 -36.16 28.14
N ALA A 423 -15.87 -35.66 28.52
CA ALA A 423 -15.32 -35.85 29.88
C ALA A 423 -16.22 -35.32 31.01
N LEU A 424 -17.19 -34.43 30.72
CA LEU A 424 -18.05 -33.80 31.74
C LEU A 424 -19.46 -34.37 31.84
N CYS A 425 -19.99 -34.95 30.75
CA CYS A 425 -21.39 -35.42 30.70
C CYS A 425 -21.57 -36.74 29.98
N SER A 426 -20.49 -37.37 29.53
CA SER A 426 -20.44 -38.68 28.88
C SER A 426 -21.26 -38.84 27.60
N MET A 427 -21.78 -37.74 27.01
CA MET A 427 -22.43 -37.74 25.69
C MET A 427 -21.40 -37.53 24.57
N PRO A 428 -21.66 -37.98 23.33
CA PRO A 428 -20.77 -37.74 22.20
C PRO A 428 -20.42 -36.26 22.01
N ALA A 429 -19.14 -35.92 22.12
CA ALA A 429 -18.65 -34.56 22.17
C ALA A 429 -18.10 -34.09 20.82
N ASN A 430 -18.99 -33.59 19.97
CA ASN A 430 -18.60 -32.79 18.80
C ASN A 430 -18.38 -31.31 19.19
N LEU A 431 -17.99 -30.49 18.22
CA LEU A 431 -17.68 -29.08 18.49
C LEU A 431 -18.90 -28.28 18.97
N ARG A 432 -20.09 -28.55 18.40
CA ARG A 432 -21.37 -27.95 18.83
C ARG A 432 -21.69 -28.33 20.29
N HIS A 433 -21.50 -29.60 20.65
CA HIS A 433 -21.66 -30.05 22.03
C HIS A 433 -20.77 -29.26 22.99
N ILE A 434 -19.47 -29.13 22.69
CA ILE A 434 -18.53 -28.45 23.58
C ILE A 434 -18.86 -26.97 23.71
N PHE A 435 -19.21 -26.28 22.61
CA PHE A 435 -19.42 -24.83 22.64
C PHE A 435 -20.82 -24.38 23.04
N THR A 436 -21.87 -25.17 22.85
CA THR A 436 -23.24 -24.73 23.18
C THR A 436 -24.12 -25.81 23.79
N GLY A 437 -23.80 -27.10 23.61
CA GLY A 437 -24.72 -28.21 23.91
C GLY A 437 -24.46 -28.99 25.20
N CYS A 438 -23.35 -28.79 25.90
CA CYS A 438 -23.01 -29.59 27.07
C CYS A 438 -23.84 -29.16 28.30
N LYS A 439 -24.65 -30.08 28.82
CA LYS A 439 -25.52 -29.85 30.00
C LYS A 439 -24.71 -29.45 31.24
N THR A 440 -23.61 -30.14 31.52
CA THR A 440 -22.72 -29.83 32.65
C THR A 440 -22.07 -28.45 32.50
N SER A 441 -21.63 -28.10 31.28
CA SER A 441 -21.06 -26.76 31.03
C SER A 441 -22.10 -25.63 31.17
N LEU A 442 -23.36 -25.92 30.83
CA LEU A 442 -24.47 -25.00 31.01
C LEU A 442 -24.76 -24.77 32.50
N THR A 443 -24.90 -25.82 33.30
CA THR A 443 -25.18 -25.71 34.75
C THR A 443 -24.05 -25.03 35.51
N GLN A 444 -22.80 -25.26 35.09
CA GLN A 444 -21.62 -24.57 35.64
C GLN A 444 -21.51 -23.09 35.24
N GLY A 445 -22.37 -22.59 34.34
CA GLY A 445 -22.35 -21.19 33.92
C GLY A 445 -21.23 -20.82 32.94
N ARG A 446 -20.59 -21.79 32.27
CA ARG A 446 -19.50 -21.52 31.30
C ARG A 446 -19.96 -20.68 30.11
N TYR A 447 -21.14 -21.02 29.59
CA TYR A 447 -21.74 -20.30 28.48
C TYR A 447 -22.23 -18.90 28.87
N THR A 448 -22.72 -18.75 30.11
CA THR A 448 -23.05 -17.44 30.69
C THR A 448 -21.80 -16.58 30.84
N TRP A 449 -20.68 -17.15 31.26
CA TRP A 449 -19.41 -16.42 31.31
C TRP A 449 -18.98 -15.92 29.93
N ARG A 450 -19.02 -16.78 28.89
CA ARG A 450 -18.75 -16.33 27.50
C ARG A 450 -19.70 -15.23 27.08
N HIS A 451 -21.00 -15.41 27.27
CA HIS A 451 -22.01 -14.42 26.92
C HIS A 451 -21.71 -13.07 27.59
N ASN A 452 -21.38 -13.06 28.88
CA ASN A 452 -21.00 -11.85 29.59
C ASN A 452 -19.74 -11.16 29.02
N GLN A 453 -18.76 -11.91 28.51
CA GLN A 453 -17.59 -11.31 27.84
C GLN A 453 -18.00 -10.57 26.56
N VAL A 454 -18.87 -11.18 25.75
CA VAL A 454 -19.38 -10.58 24.53
C VAL A 454 -20.27 -9.37 24.85
N LEU A 455 -21.13 -9.49 25.86
CA LEU A 455 -22.01 -8.43 26.35
C LEU A 455 -21.20 -7.20 26.79
N LYS A 456 -20.13 -7.40 27.58
CA LYS A 456 -19.23 -6.32 27.99
C LYS A 456 -18.60 -5.59 26.80
N SER A 457 -18.14 -6.33 25.79
CA SER A 457 -17.55 -5.72 24.58
C SER A 457 -18.57 -4.94 23.75
N LEU A 458 -19.80 -5.48 23.59
CA LEU A 458 -20.87 -4.81 22.87
C LEU A 458 -21.34 -3.55 23.62
N ALA A 459 -21.53 -3.67 24.94
CA ALA A 459 -21.90 -2.59 25.83
C ALA A 459 -20.91 -1.43 25.77
N SER A 460 -19.60 -1.72 25.86
CA SER A 460 -18.56 -0.70 25.74
C SER A 460 -18.65 0.08 24.42
N ALA A 461 -18.87 -0.61 23.30
CA ALA A 461 -18.97 0.06 22.00
C ALA A 461 -20.20 0.98 21.88
N ILE A 462 -21.33 0.59 22.49
CA ILE A 462 -22.55 1.41 22.51
C ILE A 462 -22.38 2.57 23.51
N GLU A 463 -21.75 2.33 24.65
CA GLU A 463 -21.49 3.33 25.68
C GLU A 463 -20.57 4.45 25.20
N ASP A 464 -19.49 4.12 24.51
CA ASP A 464 -18.57 5.10 23.90
C ASP A 464 -19.33 6.03 22.93
N LYS A 465 -20.28 5.47 22.17
CA LYS A 465 -21.09 6.25 21.24
C LYS A 465 -22.15 7.07 21.96
N ARG A 466 -22.79 6.53 23.00
CA ARG A 466 -23.80 7.21 23.81
C ARG A 466 -23.21 8.41 24.53
N THR A 467 -22.11 8.22 25.25
CA THR A 467 -21.40 9.28 25.97
C THR A 467 -20.94 10.39 25.04
N ALA A 468 -20.29 10.04 23.92
CA ALA A 468 -19.88 11.01 22.91
C ALA A 468 -21.06 11.75 22.25
N THR A 469 -22.24 11.14 22.21
CA THR A 469 -23.44 11.80 21.65
C THR A 469 -24.05 12.74 22.67
N ASN A 470 -24.22 12.31 23.92
CA ASN A 470 -24.78 13.12 25.00
C ASN A 470 -23.90 14.33 25.34
N SER A 471 -22.58 14.26 25.10
CA SER A 471 -21.67 15.40 25.30
C SER A 471 -21.76 16.50 24.23
N ILE A 472 -22.45 16.25 23.11
CA ILE A 472 -22.63 17.23 22.03
C ILE A 472 -23.80 18.16 22.39
N PRO A 473 -23.76 19.46 22.05
CA PRO A 473 -24.90 20.35 22.23
C PRO A 473 -26.21 19.77 21.66
N PRO A 474 -27.36 20.08 22.26
CA PRO A 474 -28.66 19.69 21.75
C PRO A 474 -28.78 20.11 20.27
N PRO A 475 -29.39 19.28 19.41
CA PRO A 475 -29.67 19.71 18.05
C PRO A 475 -30.50 21.00 18.11
N ALA A 476 -30.04 22.05 17.41
CA ALA A 476 -30.83 23.26 17.25
C ALA A 476 -32.19 22.88 16.65
N ALA A 477 -33.27 23.53 17.11
CA ALA A 477 -34.60 23.31 16.55
C ALA A 477 -34.53 23.42 15.02
N PRO A 478 -35.18 22.53 14.26
CA PRO A 478 -35.16 22.60 12.81
C PRO A 478 -35.75 23.96 12.40
N TYR A 479 -34.91 24.85 11.88
CA TYR A 479 -35.40 26.03 11.19
C TYR A 479 -36.28 25.55 10.04
N PRO A 480 -37.47 26.16 9.80
CA PRO A 480 -38.30 25.80 8.66
C PRO A 480 -37.44 25.88 7.39
N PRO A 481 -37.61 24.94 6.43
CA PRO A 481 -36.80 24.93 5.22
C PRO A 481 -37.01 26.28 4.51
N ARG A 482 -35.98 27.12 4.58
CA ARG A 482 -35.94 28.38 3.83
C ARG A 482 -35.91 27.97 2.37
N THR A 483 -37.01 28.14 1.65
CA THR A 483 -37.07 27.90 0.20
C THR A 483 -36.07 28.83 -0.47
N THR A 484 -34.91 28.31 -0.84
CA THR A 484 -33.91 29.05 -1.60
C THR A 484 -34.32 29.01 -3.06
N PHE A 485 -34.85 30.13 -3.58
CA PHE A 485 -35.02 30.33 -5.01
C PHE A 485 -33.64 30.31 -5.68
N VAL A 486 -33.45 29.38 -6.62
CA VAL A 486 -32.23 29.28 -7.43
C VAL A 486 -32.51 29.93 -8.79
N ARG A 487 -31.66 30.86 -9.21
CA ARG A 487 -31.77 31.50 -10.53
C ARG A 487 -31.60 30.47 -11.65
N GLU A 488 -32.29 30.68 -12.77
CA GLU A 488 -32.17 29.86 -13.97
C GLU A 488 -30.70 29.72 -14.41
N GLY A 489 -30.23 28.48 -14.63
CA GLY A 489 -28.84 28.16 -14.97
C GLY A 489 -27.86 28.01 -13.80
N ALA A 490 -28.24 28.35 -12.56
CA ALA A 490 -27.38 28.13 -11.40
C ALA A 490 -27.54 26.71 -10.84
N ARG A 491 -26.42 26.04 -10.53
CA ARG A 491 -26.44 24.72 -9.87
C ARG A 491 -26.89 24.90 -8.42
N PRO A 492 -27.85 24.12 -7.91
CA PRO A 492 -28.24 24.19 -6.51
C PRO A 492 -27.02 23.91 -5.62
N PRO A 493 -26.86 24.62 -4.48
CA PRO A 493 -25.84 24.26 -3.50
C PRO A 493 -26.06 22.81 -3.09
N LYS A 494 -24.98 22.04 -2.96
CA LYS A 494 -25.05 20.65 -2.47
C LYS A 494 -25.78 20.68 -1.13
N ILE A 495 -27.03 20.22 -1.11
CA ILE A 495 -27.76 19.96 0.12
C ILE A 495 -26.85 19.00 0.89
N VAL A 496 -26.28 19.46 2.01
CA VAL A 496 -25.72 18.55 3.01
C VAL A 496 -26.91 17.70 3.41
N SER A 497 -26.93 16.46 2.92
CA SER A 497 -27.99 15.49 3.17
C SER A 497 -28.44 15.63 4.62
N THR A 498 -29.74 15.83 4.81
CA THR A 498 -30.39 15.74 6.13
C THR A 498 -29.80 14.56 6.90
N PRO A 499 -29.60 14.67 8.23
CA PRO A 499 -29.04 13.58 9.00
C PRO A 499 -29.88 12.33 8.70
N SER A 500 -29.22 11.33 8.11
CA SER A 500 -29.87 10.07 7.78
C SER A 500 -30.65 9.61 9.01
N GLU A 501 -31.95 9.35 8.87
CA GLU A 501 -32.84 8.80 9.91
C GLU A 501 -32.29 7.52 10.57
N ARG A 502 -31.20 6.96 10.02
CA ARG A 502 -30.47 5.79 10.53
C ARG A 502 -29.49 6.09 11.68
N ASP A 503 -29.36 7.31 12.19
CA ASP A 503 -28.51 7.60 13.36
C ASP A 503 -29.39 7.99 14.56
N GLN A 504 -30.00 6.97 15.18
CA GLN A 504 -31.04 7.13 16.20
C GLN A 504 -30.53 7.86 17.44
N LEU A 505 -29.29 7.59 17.86
CA LEU A 505 -28.70 8.25 19.03
C LEU A 505 -28.56 9.77 18.83
N ARG A 506 -28.34 10.26 17.61
CA ARG A 506 -28.23 11.71 17.36
C ARG A 506 -29.51 12.50 17.62
N LEU A 507 -30.66 11.83 17.69
CA LEU A 507 -31.96 12.47 17.85
C LEU A 507 -32.17 13.10 19.24
N ALA A 508 -31.41 12.66 20.26
CA ALA A 508 -31.48 13.20 21.62
C ALA A 508 -30.12 13.18 22.34
N ARG A 509 -30.07 13.71 23.56
CA ARG A 509 -28.87 13.84 24.41
C ARG A 509 -29.03 13.28 25.82
N ASP A 510 -30.19 12.75 26.11
CA ASP A 510 -30.58 12.18 27.40
C ASP A 510 -30.62 10.65 27.35
N TRP A 511 -29.90 10.04 26.39
CA TRP A 511 -29.87 8.59 26.26
C TRP A 511 -29.26 7.96 27.50
N GLN A 512 -29.97 7.02 28.11
CA GLN A 512 -29.53 6.22 29.24
C GLN A 512 -29.45 4.75 28.84
N MET A 513 -28.52 4.01 29.44
CA MET A 513 -28.30 2.60 29.13
C MET A 513 -28.09 1.77 30.39
N LEU A 514 -28.74 0.61 30.45
CA LEU A 514 -28.53 -0.44 31.45
C LEU A 514 -28.06 -1.71 30.76
N VAL A 515 -27.18 -2.45 31.41
CA VAL A 515 -26.61 -3.71 30.89
C VAL A 515 -26.65 -4.76 32.00
N ASP A 516 -27.15 -5.96 31.68
CA ASP A 516 -27.29 -7.05 32.64
C ASP A 516 -25.99 -7.85 32.85
N VAL A 517 -24.91 -7.16 33.24
CA VAL A 517 -23.69 -7.84 33.64
C VAL A 517 -23.86 -8.35 35.08
N GLY A 518 -24.09 -9.66 35.22
CA GLY A 518 -24.17 -10.29 36.55
C GLY A 518 -25.58 -10.32 37.16
N ARG A 519 -26.64 -10.24 36.35
CA ARG A 519 -28.05 -10.35 36.78
C ARG A 519 -28.50 -9.22 37.72
N GLN A 520 -28.00 -8.01 37.50
CA GLN A 520 -28.32 -6.83 38.32
C GLN A 520 -29.28 -5.84 37.62
N LEU A 521 -29.66 -6.09 36.36
CA LEU A 521 -30.53 -5.19 35.62
C LEU A 521 -31.97 -5.22 36.16
N VAL A 522 -32.47 -4.03 36.48
CA VAL A 522 -33.87 -3.75 36.78
C VAL A 522 -34.43 -2.90 35.64
N PHE A 523 -35.52 -3.35 35.01
CA PHE A 523 -36.12 -2.62 33.89
C PHE A 523 -36.72 -1.28 34.37
N PRO A 524 -36.53 -0.17 33.64
CA PRO A 524 -37.05 1.13 34.08
C PRO A 524 -38.58 1.11 34.25
N PRO A 525 -39.11 1.32 35.48
CA PRO A 525 -40.53 1.18 35.77
C PRO A 525 -41.39 2.24 35.07
N GLU A 526 -40.79 3.37 34.68
CA GLU A 526 -41.43 4.43 33.89
C GLU A 526 -41.80 4.02 32.46
N ILE A 527 -41.23 2.91 31.98
CA ILE A 527 -41.48 2.37 30.64
C ILE A 527 -42.51 1.24 30.74
N ALA A 528 -42.23 0.24 31.58
CA ALA A 528 -43.12 -0.88 31.87
C ALA A 528 -42.67 -1.55 33.18
N VAL A 529 -43.61 -2.18 33.90
CA VAL A 529 -43.29 -2.94 35.13
C VAL A 529 -43.15 -4.41 34.76
N THR A 530 -41.93 -4.93 34.75
CA THR A 530 -41.66 -6.29 34.33
C THR A 530 -40.59 -6.99 35.16
N THR A 531 -40.71 -8.31 35.27
CA THR A 531 -39.68 -9.20 35.83
C THR A 531 -38.69 -9.66 34.76
N LEU A 532 -38.97 -9.39 33.48
CA LEU A 532 -38.08 -9.74 32.38
C LEU A 532 -36.80 -8.90 32.43
N ARG A 533 -35.67 -9.57 32.16
CA ARG A 533 -34.34 -8.96 32.15
C ARG A 533 -33.74 -9.14 30.76
N PRO A 534 -33.91 -8.16 29.86
CA PRO A 534 -33.13 -8.11 28.63
C PRO A 534 -31.67 -7.84 28.95
N ASP A 535 -30.77 -8.25 28.07
CA ASP A 535 -29.33 -8.07 28.28
C ASP A 535 -28.90 -6.59 28.28
N MET A 536 -29.56 -5.75 27.47
CA MET A 536 -29.38 -4.30 27.52
C MET A 536 -30.69 -3.55 27.26
N VAL A 537 -30.84 -2.41 27.93
CA VAL A 537 -31.93 -1.45 27.68
C VAL A 537 -31.32 -0.09 27.42
N LEU A 538 -31.70 0.55 26.32
CA LEU A 538 -31.24 1.89 25.94
C LEU A 538 -32.46 2.77 25.67
N TRP A 539 -32.62 3.89 26.36
CA TRP A 539 -33.81 4.73 26.23
C TRP A 539 -33.52 6.23 26.34
N SER A 540 -34.45 7.04 25.86
CA SER A 540 -34.46 8.51 25.96
C SER A 540 -35.85 8.96 26.39
N HIS A 541 -35.93 9.76 27.46
CA HIS A 541 -37.20 10.30 27.96
C HIS A 541 -37.75 11.36 27.01
N THR A 542 -36.87 12.18 26.43
CA THR A 542 -37.20 13.27 25.50
C THR A 542 -37.91 12.73 24.24
N LEU A 543 -37.42 11.62 23.68
CA LEU A 543 -38.03 11.02 22.49
C LEU A 543 -39.15 10.03 22.81
N LYS A 544 -39.35 9.72 24.11
CA LYS A 544 -40.14 8.57 24.57
C LYS A 544 -39.80 7.34 23.74
N LYS A 545 -38.51 6.99 23.63
CA LYS A 545 -38.03 5.88 22.79
C LYS A 545 -37.16 4.92 23.59
N VAL A 546 -37.37 3.62 23.40
CA VAL A 546 -36.63 2.54 24.07
C VAL A 546 -36.23 1.43 23.09
N PHE A 547 -34.98 0.97 23.22
CA PHE A 547 -34.43 -0.21 22.58
C PHE A 547 -34.24 -1.30 23.62
N ILE A 548 -34.86 -2.45 23.38
CA ILE A 548 -34.69 -3.67 24.18
C ILE A 548 -33.76 -4.58 23.40
N ILE A 549 -32.53 -4.77 23.87
CA ILE A 549 -31.49 -5.51 23.16
C ILE A 549 -31.23 -6.82 23.89
N GLU A 550 -31.34 -7.94 23.16
CA GLU A 550 -31.11 -9.29 23.68
C GLU A 550 -29.93 -9.90 22.92
N LEU A 551 -28.84 -10.19 23.61
CA LEU A 551 -27.66 -10.82 23.04
C LEU A 551 -27.76 -12.35 23.14
N THR A 552 -27.45 -13.03 22.06
CA THR A 552 -27.23 -14.48 22.11
C THR A 552 -25.91 -14.86 21.46
N VAL A 553 -25.32 -15.94 21.99
CA VAL A 553 -24.07 -16.52 21.46
C VAL A 553 -24.33 -17.96 20.98
N PRO A 554 -25.04 -18.15 19.85
CA PRO A 554 -25.45 -19.46 19.36
C PRO A 554 -24.33 -20.17 18.60
N TRP A 555 -24.62 -21.41 18.19
CA TRP A 555 -23.93 -22.05 17.09
C TRP A 555 -24.33 -21.36 15.78
N GLU A 556 -23.40 -21.18 14.83
CA GLU A 556 -23.62 -20.32 13.66
C GLU A 556 -24.84 -20.72 12.81
N ASP A 557 -25.11 -22.03 12.68
CA ASP A 557 -26.28 -22.53 11.92
C ASP A 557 -27.63 -22.14 12.56
N SER A 558 -27.64 -21.81 13.85
CA SER A 558 -28.85 -21.50 14.62
C SER A 558 -29.05 -20.01 14.86
N ILE A 559 -28.34 -19.14 14.12
CA ILE A 559 -28.44 -17.68 14.28
C ILE A 559 -29.85 -17.19 13.91
N ASP A 560 -30.38 -17.62 12.77
CA ASP A 560 -31.69 -17.14 12.30
C ASP A 560 -32.84 -17.65 13.19
N GLU A 561 -32.80 -18.93 13.57
CA GLU A 561 -33.74 -19.51 14.55
C GLU A 561 -33.67 -18.82 15.92
N ALA A 562 -32.47 -18.40 16.35
CA ALA A 562 -32.30 -17.67 17.60
C ALA A 562 -32.91 -16.26 17.52
N TYR A 563 -32.74 -15.57 16.39
CA TYR A 563 -33.30 -14.25 16.15
C TYR A 563 -34.83 -14.26 16.28
N GLU A 564 -35.52 -15.14 15.56
CA GLU A 564 -36.99 -15.21 15.56
C GLU A 564 -37.57 -15.50 16.95
N ARG A 565 -37.04 -16.53 17.61
CA ARG A 565 -37.48 -16.93 18.96
C ARG A 565 -37.30 -15.82 20.00
N LYS A 566 -36.22 -15.05 19.90
CA LYS A 566 -35.92 -13.95 20.85
C LYS A 566 -36.70 -12.69 20.55
N HIS A 567 -36.99 -12.41 19.28
CA HIS A 567 -37.88 -11.32 18.91
C HIS A 567 -39.27 -11.52 19.52
N LEU A 568 -39.81 -12.75 19.47
CA LEU A 568 -41.13 -13.07 20.01
C LEU A 568 -41.18 -12.99 21.55
N ARG A 569 -40.10 -13.34 22.25
CA ARG A 569 -40.04 -13.34 23.73
C ARG A 569 -40.39 -11.98 24.36
N TYR A 570 -40.03 -10.88 23.71
CA TYR A 570 -40.24 -9.53 24.23
C TYR A 570 -41.38 -8.78 23.51
N ALA A 571 -42.20 -9.49 22.72
CA ALA A 571 -43.30 -8.89 21.97
C ALA A 571 -44.34 -8.23 22.90
N ASP A 572 -44.73 -8.92 23.97
CA ASP A 572 -45.73 -8.44 24.93
C ASP A 572 -45.20 -7.23 25.71
N LEU A 573 -43.96 -7.31 26.22
CA LEU A 573 -43.30 -6.18 26.89
C LEU A 573 -43.19 -4.95 25.96
N ALA A 574 -42.92 -5.18 24.69
CA ALA A 574 -42.87 -4.10 23.71
C ALA A 574 -44.25 -3.50 23.42
N ALA A 575 -45.32 -4.31 23.45
CA ALA A 575 -46.69 -3.84 23.30
C ALA A 575 -47.13 -3.00 24.52
N GLU A 576 -46.82 -3.45 25.74
CA GLU A 576 -47.10 -2.71 26.98
C GLU A 576 -46.41 -1.34 26.99
N ALA A 577 -45.10 -1.30 26.69
CA ALA A 577 -44.36 -0.05 26.61
C ALA A 577 -44.94 0.91 25.54
N ARG A 578 -45.43 0.38 24.40
CA ARG A 578 -46.12 1.18 23.38
C ARG A 578 -47.46 1.72 23.87
N GLY A 579 -48.21 0.92 24.64
CA GLY A 579 -49.41 1.37 25.33
C GLY A 579 -49.16 2.52 26.29
N SER A 580 -48.01 2.51 26.97
CA SER A 580 -47.52 3.62 27.82
C SER A 580 -46.96 4.82 27.04
N GLY A 581 -47.13 4.89 25.72
CA GLY A 581 -46.71 6.00 24.87
C GLY A 581 -45.23 5.97 24.45
N TRP A 582 -44.50 4.87 24.67
CA TRP A 582 -43.11 4.73 24.26
C TRP A 582 -42.96 4.10 22.86
N LYS A 583 -42.07 4.66 22.05
CA LYS A 583 -41.59 4.03 20.81
C LYS A 583 -40.64 2.89 21.15
N THR A 584 -41.11 1.65 21.07
CA THR A 584 -40.34 0.48 21.49
C THR A 584 -39.83 -0.36 20.33
N GLU A 585 -38.52 -0.61 20.28
CA GLU A 585 -37.86 -1.50 19.33
C GLU A 585 -37.17 -2.67 20.04
N VAL A 586 -37.55 -3.91 19.70
CA VAL A 586 -36.88 -5.13 20.15
C VAL A 586 -35.77 -5.50 19.16
N ARG A 587 -34.56 -5.68 19.66
CA ARG A 587 -33.34 -5.89 18.86
C ARG A 587 -32.60 -7.13 19.35
N PRO A 588 -32.98 -8.33 18.89
CA PRO A 588 -32.13 -9.50 19.05
C PRO A 588 -30.82 -9.29 18.29
N VAL A 589 -29.71 -9.61 18.93
CA VAL A 589 -28.37 -9.53 18.36
C VAL A 589 -27.62 -10.82 18.61
N GLU A 590 -27.02 -11.35 17.54
CA GLU A 590 -26.36 -12.64 17.56
C GLU A 590 -24.87 -12.49 17.25
N VAL A 591 -24.07 -13.25 17.99
CA VAL A 591 -22.64 -13.42 17.72
C VAL A 591 -22.35 -14.91 17.80
N GLY A 592 -21.96 -15.54 16.69
CA GLY A 592 -21.62 -16.95 16.66
C GLY A 592 -20.52 -17.28 17.67
N CYS A 593 -20.62 -18.46 18.29
CA CYS A 593 -19.66 -18.91 19.30
C CYS A 593 -18.21 -18.98 18.79
N ARG A 594 -17.98 -19.10 17.48
CA ARG A 594 -16.66 -19.07 16.85
C ARG A 594 -16.16 -17.64 16.56
N GLY A 595 -16.95 -16.63 16.90
CA GLY A 595 -16.63 -15.21 16.71
C GLY A 595 -17.12 -14.60 15.41
N PHE A 596 -18.07 -15.22 14.71
CA PHE A 596 -18.71 -14.60 13.53
C PHE A 596 -19.89 -13.72 13.96
N VAL A 597 -19.83 -12.44 13.64
CA VAL A 597 -20.85 -11.47 14.05
C VAL A 597 -22.00 -11.49 13.04
N ALA A 598 -23.25 -11.60 13.52
CA ALA A 598 -24.41 -11.60 12.66
C ALA A 598 -24.70 -10.21 12.07
N THR A 599 -25.43 -10.19 10.95
CA THR A 599 -25.87 -8.94 10.29
C THR A 599 -26.78 -8.10 11.19
N SER A 600 -27.55 -8.72 12.08
CA SER A 600 -28.39 -8.07 13.11
C SER A 600 -27.59 -7.15 14.04
N THR A 601 -26.47 -7.65 14.58
CA THR A 601 -25.54 -6.91 15.45
C THR A 601 -24.91 -5.73 14.71
N THR A 602 -24.46 -5.95 13.47
CA THR A 602 -23.91 -4.88 12.61
C THR A 602 -24.97 -3.82 12.29
N LYS A 603 -26.22 -4.24 12.05
CA LYS A 603 -27.35 -3.33 11.80
C LYS A 603 -27.66 -2.49 13.03
N LEU A 604 -27.71 -3.08 14.23
CA LEU A 604 -27.90 -2.34 15.49
C LEU A 604 -26.84 -1.25 15.66
N LEU A 605 -25.56 -1.60 15.54
CA LEU A 605 -24.48 -0.63 15.69
C LEU A 605 -24.60 0.52 14.67
N ARG A 606 -24.96 0.22 13.41
CA ARG A 606 -25.18 1.25 12.39
C ARG A 606 -26.37 2.16 12.71
N ASP A 607 -27.47 1.58 13.18
CA ASP A 607 -28.71 2.30 13.55
C ASP A 607 -28.48 3.21 14.76
N LEU A 608 -27.61 2.81 15.69
CA LEU A 608 -27.14 3.63 16.80
C LEU A 608 -26.04 4.63 16.39
N GLY A 609 -25.68 4.70 15.10
CA GLY A 609 -24.73 5.70 14.60
C GLY A 609 -23.25 5.34 14.74
N VAL A 610 -22.92 4.08 15.05
CA VAL A 610 -21.55 3.57 15.01
C VAL A 610 -21.20 3.26 13.55
N LYS A 611 -20.24 4.00 12.98
CA LYS A 611 -19.96 3.99 11.53
C LYS A 611 -18.45 4.00 11.24
N GLY A 612 -18.07 3.58 10.05
CA GLY A 612 -16.68 3.69 9.57
C GLY A 612 -15.68 2.89 10.41
N GLN A 613 -14.65 3.56 10.94
CA GLN A 613 -13.60 2.88 11.72
C GLN A 613 -14.10 2.38 13.08
N SER A 614 -14.95 3.12 13.79
CA SER A 614 -15.49 2.68 15.08
C SER A 614 -16.34 1.41 14.93
N LEU A 615 -17.13 1.31 13.86
CA LEU A 615 -17.91 0.10 13.56
C LEU A 615 -17.00 -1.12 13.34
N ARG A 616 -15.92 -0.95 12.56
CA ARG A 616 -14.95 -2.04 12.33
C ARG A 616 -14.26 -2.48 13.61
N LEU A 617 -13.93 -1.52 14.49
CA LEU A 617 -13.31 -1.82 15.79
C LEU A 617 -14.30 -2.51 16.74
N ALA A 618 -15.56 -2.07 16.79
CA ALA A 618 -16.60 -2.68 17.61
C ALA A 618 -16.91 -4.13 17.16
N ILE A 619 -17.13 -4.35 15.86
CA ILE A 619 -17.34 -5.70 15.30
C ILE A 619 -16.14 -6.59 15.61
N ARG A 620 -14.91 -6.07 15.46
CA ARG A 620 -13.69 -6.79 15.81
C ARG A 620 -13.71 -7.14 17.29
N ALA A 621 -13.86 -6.19 18.21
CA ALA A 621 -13.85 -6.44 19.65
C ALA A 621 -14.88 -7.51 20.08
N VAL A 622 -16.12 -7.41 19.58
CA VAL A 622 -17.18 -8.39 19.84
C VAL A 622 -16.83 -9.78 19.28
N SER A 623 -16.30 -9.84 18.06
CA SER A 623 -15.81 -11.08 17.43
C SER A 623 -14.67 -11.71 18.24
N GLU A 624 -13.70 -10.91 18.66
CA GLU A 624 -12.54 -11.37 19.43
C GLU A 624 -12.94 -11.84 20.83
N ALA A 625 -13.90 -11.18 21.47
CA ALA A 625 -14.43 -11.59 22.78
C ALA A 625 -15.13 -12.96 22.70
N ALA A 626 -15.96 -13.18 21.68
CA ALA A 626 -16.63 -14.46 21.46
C ALA A 626 -15.64 -15.59 21.12
N GLU A 627 -14.68 -15.32 20.23
CA GLU A 627 -13.63 -16.27 19.86
C GLU A 627 -12.73 -16.63 21.06
N GLY A 628 -12.20 -15.63 21.75
CA GLY A 628 -11.25 -15.81 22.85
C GLY A 628 -11.87 -16.50 24.06
N SER A 629 -13.12 -16.17 24.38
CA SER A 629 -13.86 -16.89 25.42
C SER A 629 -14.16 -18.33 25.01
N SER A 630 -14.56 -18.60 23.76
CA SER A 630 -14.73 -19.99 23.29
C SER A 630 -13.41 -20.77 23.25
N GLN A 631 -12.28 -20.12 22.95
CA GLN A 631 -10.95 -20.71 23.07
C GLN A 631 -10.64 -21.10 24.52
N TRP A 632 -11.01 -20.25 25.48
CA TRP A 632 -10.85 -20.55 26.90
C TRP A 632 -11.71 -21.75 27.32
N LEU A 633 -13.00 -21.76 26.92
CA LEU A 633 -13.90 -22.90 27.14
C LEU A 633 -13.33 -24.18 26.52
N TRP A 634 -12.76 -24.09 25.32
CA TRP A 634 -12.10 -25.21 24.65
C TRP A 634 -10.93 -25.76 25.47
N MET A 635 -10.06 -24.89 25.99
CA MET A 635 -8.93 -25.31 26.82
C MET A 635 -9.38 -25.98 28.12
N LYS A 636 -10.51 -25.54 28.68
CA LYS A 636 -11.09 -26.04 29.93
C LYS A 636 -12.13 -27.15 29.75
N ARG A 637 -12.33 -27.66 28.54
CA ARG A 637 -13.43 -28.59 28.21
C ARG A 637 -13.43 -29.92 29.00
N ALA A 638 -12.27 -30.33 29.52
CA ALA A 638 -12.13 -31.55 30.31
C ALA A 638 -12.04 -31.29 31.82
N ASP A 639 -11.88 -30.04 32.25
CA ASP A 639 -11.72 -29.70 33.66
C ASP A 639 -13.08 -29.83 34.37
N PRO A 640 -13.22 -30.63 35.44
CA PRO A 640 -14.51 -30.81 36.13
C PRO A 640 -14.97 -29.54 36.87
N SER A 641 -14.04 -28.72 37.35
CA SER A 641 -14.33 -27.49 38.08
C SER A 641 -14.38 -26.27 37.15
N TRP A 642 -15.30 -25.34 37.45
CA TRP A 642 -15.38 -24.06 36.78
C TRP A 642 -15.41 -22.94 37.83
N GLY A 643 -14.25 -22.34 38.07
CA GLY A 643 -14.13 -21.12 38.85
C GLY A 643 -13.70 -19.98 37.91
N PRO A 644 -14.45 -18.87 37.82
CA PRO A 644 -13.93 -17.68 37.16
C PRO A 644 -12.70 -17.21 37.96
N LYS A 645 -11.56 -17.02 37.27
CA LYS A 645 -10.46 -16.21 37.82
C LYS A 645 -10.80 -14.74 37.68
#